data_AF-A0AAV2BIE1-F1
#
_entry.id   AF-A0AAV2BIE1-F1
#
_cell.length_a   1.000
_cell.length_b   1.000
_cell.length_c   1.000
_cell.angle_alpha   90.00
_cell.angle_beta   90.00
_cell.angle_gamma   90.00
#
_symmetry.space_group_name_H-M   'P 1'
#
loop_
_entity.id
_entity.type
_entity.pdbx_description
1 polymer ?
#
loop_
_entity_poly.entity_id
_entity_poly.type
_entity_poly.pdbx_seq_one_letter_code
_entity_poly.pdbx_strand_id
1 'polypeptide(L)'
;MAVGVFDLCYNDMPSKAYDALNLKNKDWGGHSLIDMAALAQNKNLVAHPCCQKWLTNTFMGNIKVRDLTWGFMTFPTYFKVILCAFFVYPMYLWVRFKETSDEDFIGNNEYEVNNPYYTPSDISRNRKINREEIGRSHLLKYHYPPMWQMIYWMWSAPITKFWVSNIFYVIYLAIFSLAVIWTSCGNLYLDLLICFWTSMIALESAHKLYALNKAFPNTPLFGKSLEIVYILMYVVFLFMLRIKPINDPYGGKILMCLGLLFFYYRMIFIYLPISSTLGPLLYRVKEMVSVDFVNFMKLVVLILIANGIAMQAILYPDFPLSVELIRKSFHKAFISFFMTPVGELKGTEPFCKTWEQKPTEGTMCRVSDYVDGRCSSGIAFWPYIIVFQYLLLLKLILLTILFALFSNTGSKFSAESNTLWKFQRYHLVTKFSVSLRLPPPLNVFSLVGILYEFGICIYKWIDTLLQKKIKKEDDMVSNEGYFSSWECNYWKQLAQDYYDKEEYKKKEEEFTQKESDLIGKLLDDVNLKEDMIYRAKSQIAQLEADIGYTHAHLETLKYRKKKDEEQRASLSLHSLSRESPYPRTKIQRFPVPDKYVPWEVMWLHYEPNTYTMSKSDFMSFLQQYVDEDILMMKQRGVNKDEIPVYLWNMESTDSNGVYRNRKSWIIDSRAQLLTYRLDLDDLPRNPMGRTGLRGKGALPRWGPNHNVFAVITRWQRRTSKSSEHSLFGTSDLLEFVETFYMSKKDISLPGGFAWSENHYQVIQSVFRMTDESTWITADDMIQFFKQHATATTGSDLSEKDFKSVKIYCGYMDDQLNTDQAWKEVELWHIHYNTYTSIFRAFKSNVKWRVLSEDVFIRLPYGQTTLLQDAIRTLEAKNEFE
;
A
#
# COMPACT_ATOMS: atom_id res chain seq x y z
N MET A 1 9.32 -18.51 11.83
CA MET A 1 10.40 -19.45 12.21
C MET A 1 10.04 -20.37 13.37
N ALA A 2 10.20 -20.02 14.66
CA ALA A 2 10.02 -20.98 15.77
C ALA A 2 8.68 -21.75 15.77
N VAL A 3 7.57 -21.04 15.48
CA VAL A 3 6.23 -21.65 15.35
C VAL A 3 6.19 -22.65 14.19
N GLY A 4 6.80 -22.31 13.06
CA GLY A 4 6.77 -23.14 11.86
C GLY A 4 7.65 -24.40 11.97
N VAL A 5 8.83 -24.28 12.59
CA VAL A 5 9.68 -25.45 12.91
C VAL A 5 8.97 -26.40 13.88
N PHE A 6 8.30 -25.83 14.88
CA PHE A 6 7.52 -26.61 15.85
C PHE A 6 6.29 -27.28 15.22
N ASP A 7 5.63 -26.62 14.26
CA ASP A 7 4.51 -27.18 13.49
C ASP A 7 4.97 -28.33 12.59
N LEU A 8 6.11 -28.20 11.90
CA LEU A 8 6.70 -29.32 11.15
C LEU A 8 7.00 -30.52 12.07
N CYS A 9 7.58 -30.28 13.24
CA CYS A 9 7.85 -31.34 14.22
C CYS A 9 6.56 -31.99 14.74
N TYR A 10 5.51 -31.21 14.98
CA TYR A 10 4.22 -31.73 15.42
C TYR A 10 3.52 -32.59 14.35
N ASN A 11 3.68 -32.23 13.08
CA ASN A 11 3.13 -33.01 11.97
C ASN A 11 3.92 -34.29 11.70
N ASP A 12 5.25 -34.28 11.92
CA ASP A 12 6.10 -35.47 11.74
C ASP A 12 6.06 -36.41 12.96
N MET A 13 6.37 -35.90 14.15
CA MET A 13 6.42 -36.65 15.41
C MET A 13 5.69 -35.92 16.55
N PRO A 14 4.36 -36.07 16.68
CA PRO A 14 3.57 -35.32 17.65
C PRO A 14 3.90 -35.65 19.12
N SER A 15 4.38 -36.87 19.41
CA SER A 15 4.82 -37.27 20.76
C SER A 15 6.07 -36.51 21.18
N LYS A 16 7.10 -36.47 20.33
CA LYS A 16 8.35 -35.74 20.62
C LYS A 16 8.12 -34.23 20.71
N ALA A 17 7.25 -33.68 19.86
CA ALA A 17 6.85 -32.28 19.97
C ALA A 17 6.14 -31.96 21.30
N TYR A 18 5.39 -32.94 21.85
CA TYR A 18 4.76 -32.82 23.17
C TYR A 18 5.78 -32.91 24.31
N ASP A 19 6.74 -33.83 24.22
CA ASP A 19 7.79 -34.02 25.23
C ASP A 19 8.71 -32.81 25.32
N ALA A 20 9.04 -32.20 24.17
CA ALA A 20 9.82 -30.96 24.09
C ALA A 20 9.22 -29.79 24.89
N LEU A 21 7.91 -29.79 25.16
CA LEU A 21 7.26 -28.77 26.00
C LEU A 21 7.52 -28.96 27.50
N ASN A 22 7.84 -30.18 27.95
CA ASN A 22 8.14 -30.49 29.35
C ASN A 22 9.63 -30.37 29.70
N LEU A 23 10.50 -30.45 28.69
CA LEU A 23 11.94 -30.38 28.88
C LEU A 23 12.34 -29.01 29.43
N LYS A 24 13.05 -29.02 30.56
CA LYS A 24 13.65 -27.84 31.17
C LYS A 24 15.11 -27.78 30.79
N ASN A 25 15.55 -26.67 30.20
CA ASN A 25 16.94 -26.51 29.80
C ASN A 25 17.69 -25.57 30.77
N LYS A 26 18.86 -25.99 31.25
CA LYS A 26 19.76 -25.16 32.08
C LYS A 26 20.23 -23.91 31.35
N ASP A 27 20.47 -23.98 30.04
CA ASP A 27 20.86 -22.84 29.22
C ASP A 27 19.78 -21.74 29.22
N TRP A 28 18.53 -22.13 29.47
CA TRP A 28 17.37 -21.23 29.54
C TRP A 28 16.97 -20.94 30.99
N GLY A 29 17.88 -21.10 31.95
CA GLY A 29 17.62 -20.86 33.37
C GLY A 29 16.67 -21.88 34.01
N GLY A 30 16.55 -23.08 33.44
CA GLY A 30 15.64 -24.13 33.92
C GLY A 30 14.18 -23.96 33.49
N HIS A 31 13.91 -23.05 32.54
CA HIS A 31 12.59 -22.85 31.96
C HIS A 31 12.30 -23.87 30.85
N SER A 32 11.03 -24.24 30.73
CA SER A 32 10.55 -25.06 29.61
C SER A 32 10.33 -24.23 28.34
N LEU A 33 10.19 -24.88 27.19
CA LEU A 33 9.91 -24.21 25.92
C LEU A 33 8.63 -23.33 26.01
N ILE A 34 7.59 -23.83 26.67
CA ILE A 34 6.33 -23.09 26.82
C ILE A 34 6.45 -21.92 27.81
N ASP A 35 7.26 -22.08 28.86
CA ASP A 35 7.57 -21.00 29.80
C ASP A 35 8.33 -19.87 29.11
N MET A 36 9.32 -20.21 28.28
CA MET A 36 10.09 -19.25 27.47
C MET A 36 9.19 -18.55 26.46
N ALA A 37 8.30 -19.28 25.79
CA ALA A 37 7.32 -18.70 24.88
C ALA A 37 6.40 -17.70 25.59
N ALA A 38 5.99 -17.99 26.82
CA ALA A 38 5.15 -17.11 27.63
C ALA A 38 5.91 -15.87 28.13
N LEU A 39 7.16 -16.02 28.58
CA LEU A 39 8.03 -14.91 28.97
C LEU A 39 8.32 -13.97 27.80
N ALA A 40 8.54 -14.52 26.60
CA ALA A 40 8.72 -13.77 25.36
C ALA A 40 7.40 -13.19 24.79
N GLN A 41 6.25 -13.43 25.45
CA GLN A 41 4.91 -13.04 25.00
C GLN A 41 4.58 -13.53 23.57
N ASN A 42 5.12 -14.69 23.17
CA ASN A 42 4.86 -15.28 21.86
C ASN A 42 3.49 -15.99 21.83
N LYS A 43 2.45 -15.20 21.58
CA LYS A 43 1.05 -15.65 21.53
C LYS A 43 0.82 -16.80 20.54
N ASN A 44 1.48 -16.75 19.38
CA ASN A 44 1.27 -17.71 18.30
C ASN A 44 1.80 -19.11 18.65
N LEU A 45 2.97 -19.18 19.29
CA LEU A 45 3.53 -20.46 19.73
C LEU A 45 2.69 -21.11 20.83
N VAL A 46 2.21 -20.32 21.80
CA VAL A 46 1.32 -20.83 22.88
C VAL A 46 -0.07 -21.22 22.33
N ALA A 47 -0.53 -20.56 21.27
CA ALA A 47 -1.79 -20.88 20.61
C ALA A 47 -1.74 -22.15 19.73
N HIS A 48 -0.56 -22.71 19.52
CA HIS A 48 -0.35 -23.93 18.74
C HIS A 48 -1.16 -25.13 19.30
N PRO A 49 -1.73 -26.00 18.44
CA PRO A 49 -2.55 -27.13 18.89
C PRO A 49 -1.85 -28.05 19.90
N CYS A 50 -0.56 -28.36 19.71
CA CYS A 50 0.22 -29.16 20.65
C CYS A 50 0.28 -28.50 22.04
N CYS A 51 0.61 -27.21 22.10
CA CYS A 51 0.66 -26.43 23.34
C CYS A 51 -0.72 -26.40 24.04
N GLN A 52 -1.81 -26.31 23.28
CA GLN A 52 -3.17 -26.34 23.83
C GLN A 52 -3.60 -27.74 24.32
N LYS A 53 -3.14 -28.81 23.67
CA LYS A 53 -3.33 -30.19 24.13
C LYS A 53 -2.56 -30.43 25.43
N TRP A 54 -1.29 -30.01 25.46
CA TRP A 54 -0.46 -30.00 26.68
C TRP A 54 -1.15 -29.22 27.80
N LEU A 55 -1.64 -28.01 27.52
CA LEU A 55 -2.32 -27.17 28.50
C LEU A 55 -3.60 -27.82 29.03
N THR A 56 -4.33 -28.55 28.18
CA THR A 56 -5.52 -29.30 28.59
C THR A 56 -5.15 -30.44 29.54
N ASN A 57 -4.07 -31.18 29.24
CA ASN A 57 -3.57 -32.24 30.11
C ASN A 57 -3.04 -31.67 31.44
N THR A 58 -2.29 -30.57 31.40
CA THR A 58 -1.80 -29.88 32.60
C THR A 58 -2.97 -29.37 33.45
N PHE A 59 -4.05 -28.88 32.84
CA PHE A 59 -5.24 -28.44 33.55
C PHE A 59 -6.01 -29.60 34.19
N MET A 60 -6.09 -30.74 33.50
CA MET A 60 -6.66 -31.98 34.04
C MET A 60 -5.79 -32.59 35.14
N GLY A 61 -4.47 -32.39 35.11
CA GLY A 61 -3.56 -32.97 36.10
C GLY A 61 -3.54 -34.50 36.01
N ASN A 62 -3.61 -35.17 37.17
CA ASN A 62 -3.52 -36.64 37.24
C ASN A 62 -4.87 -37.35 37.00
N ILE A 63 -5.90 -36.64 36.57
CA ILE A 63 -7.24 -37.19 36.32
C ILE A 63 -7.60 -37.12 34.83
N LYS A 64 -8.33 -38.12 34.33
CA LYS A 64 -9.00 -38.10 33.02
C LYS A 64 -10.49 -38.34 33.22
N VAL A 65 -11.32 -37.40 32.74
CA VAL A 65 -12.79 -37.50 32.83
C VAL A 65 -13.31 -38.31 31.65
N ARG A 66 -14.13 -39.32 31.92
CA ARG A 66 -14.77 -40.18 30.91
C ARG A 66 -16.14 -39.62 30.51
N ASP A 67 -16.42 -39.71 29.22
CA ASP A 67 -17.78 -39.59 28.71
C ASP A 67 -18.40 -40.99 28.63
N LEU A 68 -19.41 -41.26 29.47
CA LEU A 68 -20.24 -42.45 29.31
C LEU A 68 -21.29 -42.13 28.24
N THR A 69 -21.31 -42.96 27.20
CA THR A 69 -22.25 -42.86 26.07
C THR A 69 -23.61 -43.50 26.35
N TRP A 70 -23.80 -44.12 27.52
CA TRP A 70 -25.06 -44.76 27.90
C TRP A 70 -25.88 -43.86 28.83
N GLY A 71 -26.93 -43.24 28.28
CA GLY A 71 -27.92 -42.45 29.03
C GLY A 71 -28.53 -41.30 28.23
N PHE A 72 -29.81 -40.98 28.50
CA PHE A 72 -30.60 -39.90 27.88
C PHE A 72 -30.13 -38.48 28.28
N MET A 73 -29.18 -38.36 29.21
CA MET A 73 -28.60 -37.09 29.66
C MET A 73 -27.07 -37.15 29.69
N THR A 74 -26.43 -36.51 28.72
CA THR A 74 -24.98 -36.23 28.77
C THR A 74 -24.73 -35.04 29.68
N PHE A 75 -24.27 -35.28 30.90
CA PHE A 75 -23.91 -34.20 31.82
C PHE A 75 -22.66 -33.43 31.35
N PRO A 76 -22.63 -32.10 31.45
CA PRO A 76 -21.44 -31.31 31.16
C PRO A 76 -20.23 -31.68 32.02
N THR A 77 -19.02 -31.53 31.48
CA THR A 77 -17.76 -31.89 32.16
C THR A 77 -17.58 -31.19 33.51
N TYR A 78 -17.95 -29.91 33.62
CA TYR A 78 -17.85 -29.16 34.89
C TYR A 78 -18.69 -29.79 35.99
N PHE A 79 -19.91 -30.24 35.65
CA PHE A 79 -20.82 -30.87 36.59
C PHE A 79 -20.26 -32.20 37.10
N LYS A 80 -19.69 -33.01 36.20
CA LYS A 80 -19.02 -34.27 36.57
C LYS A 80 -17.84 -34.03 37.52
N VAL A 81 -16.98 -33.05 37.24
CA VAL A 81 -15.82 -32.72 38.09
C VAL A 81 -16.26 -32.26 39.48
N ILE A 82 -17.29 -31.41 39.57
CA ILE A 82 -17.82 -30.93 40.85
C ILE A 82 -18.44 -32.08 41.66
N LEU A 83 -19.26 -32.92 41.03
CA LEU A 83 -19.86 -34.07 41.71
C LEU A 83 -18.78 -35.03 42.22
N CYS A 84 -17.75 -35.29 41.42
CA CYS A 84 -16.60 -36.10 41.82
C CYS A 84 -15.78 -35.43 42.93
N ALA A 85 -15.72 -34.11 43.04
CA ALA A 85 -14.96 -33.44 44.09
C ALA A 85 -15.59 -33.58 45.48
N PHE A 86 -16.93 -33.53 45.56
CA PHE A 86 -17.68 -33.62 46.82
C PHE A 86 -18.15 -35.04 47.16
N PHE A 87 -18.36 -35.90 46.16
CA PHE A 87 -18.85 -37.26 46.35
C PHE A 87 -17.85 -38.28 45.80
N VAL A 88 -17.57 -39.30 46.60
CA VAL A 88 -16.60 -40.35 46.26
C VAL A 88 -17.16 -41.31 45.19
N TYR A 89 -18.45 -41.64 45.25
CA TYR A 89 -19.08 -42.60 44.32
C TYR A 89 -18.97 -42.20 42.83
N PRO A 90 -19.25 -40.95 42.43
CA PRO A 90 -19.02 -40.49 41.06
C PRO A 90 -17.57 -40.61 40.56
N MET A 91 -16.57 -40.56 41.45
CA MET A 91 -15.16 -40.70 41.05
C MET A 91 -14.90 -42.05 40.36
N TYR A 92 -15.50 -43.13 40.85
CA TYR A 92 -15.35 -44.46 40.26
C TYR A 92 -16.04 -44.59 38.90
N LEU A 93 -17.11 -43.83 38.67
CA LEU A 93 -17.87 -43.85 37.42
C LEU A 93 -17.23 -42.99 36.33
N TRP A 94 -16.80 -41.78 36.68
CA TRP A 94 -16.44 -40.74 35.71
C TRP A 94 -14.94 -40.45 35.62
N VAL A 95 -14.11 -40.89 36.55
CA VAL A 95 -12.69 -40.48 36.58
C VAL A 95 -11.75 -41.67 36.52
N ARG A 96 -10.76 -41.57 35.63
CA ARG A 96 -9.57 -42.43 35.61
C ARG A 96 -8.39 -41.67 36.17
N PHE A 97 -7.66 -42.30 37.08
CA PHE A 97 -6.45 -41.74 37.65
C PHE A 97 -5.23 -42.27 36.90
N LYS A 98 -4.24 -41.41 36.71
CA LYS A 98 -3.00 -41.72 36.00
C LYS A 98 -1.96 -42.22 37.02
N GLU A 99 -1.78 -43.53 37.17
CA GLU A 99 -0.75 -44.11 38.05
C GLU A 99 0.14 -45.09 37.28
N THR A 100 1.42 -44.72 37.14
CA THR A 100 2.62 -45.49 36.72
C THR A 100 2.60 -46.25 35.37
N SER A 101 3.67 -46.02 34.58
CA SER A 101 3.97 -46.46 33.21
C SER A 101 3.00 -45.99 32.11
N ASP A 102 3.22 -44.77 31.62
CA ASP A 102 2.80 -44.32 30.27
C ASP A 102 3.52 -45.11 29.13
N GLU A 103 4.00 -46.33 29.35
CA GLU A 103 4.59 -47.17 28.28
C GLU A 103 3.52 -47.90 27.46
N ASP A 104 2.30 -48.10 27.98
CA ASP A 104 1.33 -49.01 27.33
C ASP A 104 0.17 -48.33 26.58
N PHE A 105 0.19 -47.00 26.38
CA PHE A 105 -0.85 -46.32 25.57
C PHE A 105 -0.34 -45.60 24.32
N ILE A 106 0.97 -45.60 24.07
CA ILE A 106 1.58 -45.19 22.80
C ILE A 106 2.77 -46.10 22.51
N GLY A 107 2.52 -47.35 22.13
CA GLY A 107 3.60 -48.31 21.97
C GLY A 107 3.17 -49.61 21.31
N ASN A 108 2.69 -49.54 20.08
CA ASN A 108 2.96 -50.53 19.03
C ASN A 108 2.29 -50.10 17.73
N ASN A 109 2.75 -48.98 17.18
CA ASN A 109 2.79 -48.74 15.75
C ASN A 109 3.97 -47.80 15.48
N GLU A 110 4.96 -48.30 14.74
CA GLU A 110 5.96 -47.54 13.97
C GLU A 110 7.28 -47.06 14.62
N TYR A 111 7.83 -47.72 15.63
CA TYR A 111 9.26 -47.50 15.98
C TYR A 111 10.03 -48.81 16.15
N GLU A 112 10.12 -49.57 15.06
CA GLU A 112 11.16 -50.60 14.95
C GLU A 112 11.51 -50.88 13.47
N VAL A 113 11.88 -49.85 12.71
CA VAL A 113 12.66 -50.04 11.48
C VAL A 113 13.60 -48.85 11.33
N ASN A 114 14.86 -49.04 11.70
CA ASN A 114 16.07 -48.53 11.04
C ASN A 114 17.28 -48.70 11.98
N ASN A 115 17.58 -49.96 12.32
CA ASN A 115 18.92 -50.33 12.76
C ASN A 115 19.55 -51.13 11.61
N PRO A 116 20.62 -50.66 10.95
CA PRO A 116 21.09 -51.21 9.67
C PRO A 116 21.80 -52.58 9.76
N TYR A 117 21.61 -53.34 10.85
CA TYR A 117 22.36 -54.56 11.15
C TYR A 117 21.54 -55.85 11.24
N TYR A 118 20.24 -55.87 10.90
CA TYR A 118 19.43 -57.10 10.95
C TYR A 118 18.95 -57.58 9.57
N THR A 119 19.18 -58.87 9.31
CA THR A 119 18.78 -59.55 8.07
C THR A 119 17.29 -59.95 8.07
N PRO A 120 16.61 -59.98 6.90
CA PRO A 120 15.15 -60.15 6.81
C PRO A 120 14.58 -61.48 7.33
N SER A 121 15.41 -62.50 7.57
CA SER A 121 14.98 -63.83 8.01
C SER A 121 14.50 -63.88 9.48
N ASP A 122 15.04 -63.04 10.36
CA ASP A 122 14.77 -63.09 11.81
C ASP A 122 13.44 -62.40 12.19
N ILE A 123 12.96 -61.48 11.34
CA ILE A 123 11.71 -60.72 11.51
C ILE A 123 10.49 -61.65 11.40
N SER A 124 10.58 -62.74 10.62
CA SER A 124 9.45 -63.64 10.38
C SER A 124 9.18 -64.62 11.54
N ARG A 125 10.23 -65.04 12.27
CA ARG A 125 10.10 -65.94 13.43
C ARG A 125 9.61 -65.21 14.68
N ASN A 126 10.11 -64.00 14.95
CA ASN A 126 9.67 -63.22 16.11
C ASN A 126 8.21 -62.73 16.01
N ARG A 127 7.70 -62.48 14.79
CA ARG A 127 6.29 -62.09 14.59
C ARG A 127 5.28 -63.19 14.94
N LYS A 128 5.67 -64.47 14.84
CA LYS A 128 4.78 -65.60 15.18
C LYS A 128 4.76 -65.90 16.67
N ILE A 129 5.92 -65.82 17.34
CA ILE A 129 6.04 -66.07 18.78
C ILE A 129 5.32 -64.98 19.58
N ASN A 130 5.47 -63.70 19.20
CA ASN A 130 4.82 -62.59 19.91
C ASN A 130 3.29 -62.55 19.73
N ARG A 131 2.73 -63.10 18.65
CA ARG A 131 1.27 -63.08 18.44
C ARG A 131 0.50 -64.02 19.36
N GLU A 132 1.12 -65.12 19.79
CA GLU A 132 0.47 -66.08 20.69
C GLU A 132 0.60 -65.66 22.18
N GLU A 133 1.63 -64.89 22.56
CA GLU A 133 1.76 -64.36 23.93
C GLU A 133 0.95 -63.07 24.19
N ILE A 134 0.79 -62.19 23.18
CA ILE A 134 0.00 -60.96 23.30
C ILE A 134 -1.51 -61.25 23.49
N GLY A 135 -2.00 -62.41 23.07
CA GLY A 135 -3.40 -62.82 23.25
C GLY A 135 -3.79 -63.19 24.69
N ARG A 136 -2.83 -63.41 25.60
CA ARG A 136 -3.10 -63.83 26.99
C ARG A 136 -2.83 -62.77 28.05
N SER A 137 -2.12 -61.68 27.75
CA SER A 137 -1.75 -60.64 28.72
C SER A 137 -2.74 -59.47 28.84
N HIS A 138 -3.71 -59.32 27.93
CA HIS A 138 -4.69 -58.23 27.95
C HIS A 138 -5.83 -58.34 28.99
N LEU A 139 -5.75 -59.30 29.93
CA LEU A 139 -6.67 -59.44 31.08
C LEU A 139 -6.06 -58.93 32.40
N LEU A 140 -5.11 -57.98 32.34
CA LEU A 140 -4.55 -57.35 33.53
C LEU A 140 -5.55 -56.38 34.17
N LYS A 141 -5.96 -56.73 35.39
CA LYS A 141 -6.85 -55.99 36.29
C LYS A 141 -6.38 -54.54 36.50
N TYR A 142 -7.22 -53.58 36.12
CA TYR A 142 -7.11 -52.19 36.58
C TYR A 142 -7.40 -52.13 38.09
N HIS A 143 -6.41 -51.80 38.91
CA HIS A 143 -6.60 -51.54 40.33
C HIS A 143 -6.87 -50.05 40.56
N TYR A 144 -7.95 -49.71 41.26
CA TYR A 144 -8.17 -48.33 41.70
C TYR A 144 -7.24 -48.03 42.89
N PRO A 145 -6.58 -46.87 42.93
CA PRO A 145 -5.76 -46.48 44.08
C PRO A 145 -6.62 -46.33 45.34
N PRO A 146 -6.02 -46.37 46.54
CA PRO A 146 -6.73 -46.15 47.80
C PRO A 146 -7.50 -44.82 47.79
N MET A 147 -8.69 -44.82 48.41
CA MET A 147 -9.63 -43.68 48.39
C MET A 147 -8.99 -42.33 48.75
N TRP A 148 -8.07 -42.31 49.70
CA TRP A 148 -7.36 -41.09 50.10
C TRP A 148 -6.48 -40.52 48.99
N GLN A 149 -5.82 -41.37 48.19
CA GLN A 149 -5.03 -40.92 47.04
C GLN A 149 -5.94 -40.41 45.91
N MET A 150 -7.09 -41.05 45.69
CA MET A 150 -8.10 -40.56 44.73
C MET A 150 -8.58 -39.14 45.10
N ILE A 151 -8.93 -38.93 46.37
CA ILE A 151 -9.33 -37.62 46.89
C ILE A 151 -8.18 -36.62 46.76
N TYR A 152 -6.96 -37.00 47.17
CA TYR A 152 -5.80 -36.13 47.07
C TYR A 152 -5.52 -35.69 45.63
N TRP A 153 -5.57 -36.60 44.65
CA TRP A 153 -5.35 -36.27 43.25
C TRP A 153 -6.48 -35.44 42.66
N MET A 154 -7.73 -35.72 43.05
CA MET A 154 -8.88 -34.91 42.63
C MET A 154 -8.74 -33.46 43.09
N TRP A 155 -8.42 -33.24 44.37
CA TRP A 155 -8.27 -31.90 44.96
C TRP A 155 -6.93 -31.22 44.61
N SER A 156 -5.95 -31.98 44.13
CA SER A 156 -4.70 -31.44 43.59
C SER A 156 -4.81 -31.04 42.11
N ALA A 157 -5.80 -31.57 41.37
CA ALA A 157 -6.02 -31.26 39.97
C ALA A 157 -6.44 -29.78 39.75
N PRO A 158 -5.79 -29.02 38.85
CA PRO A 158 -6.11 -27.60 38.62
C PRO A 158 -7.55 -27.34 38.17
N ILE A 159 -8.12 -28.24 37.35
CA ILE A 159 -9.52 -28.15 36.91
C ILE A 159 -10.51 -28.21 38.06
N THR A 160 -10.26 -29.07 39.05
CA THR A 160 -11.09 -29.18 40.25
C THR A 160 -10.97 -27.92 41.09
N LYS A 161 -9.74 -27.44 41.32
CA LYS A 161 -9.48 -26.19 42.06
C LYS A 161 -10.21 -25.01 41.42
N PHE A 162 -10.26 -24.94 40.08
CA PHE A 162 -10.96 -23.89 39.34
C PHE A 162 -12.47 -23.91 39.58
N TRP A 163 -13.13 -25.05 39.31
CA TRP A 163 -14.61 -25.14 39.41
C TRP A 163 -15.10 -25.03 40.84
N VAL A 164 -14.39 -25.65 41.79
CA VAL A 164 -14.73 -25.56 43.20
C VAL A 164 -14.54 -24.11 43.69
N SER A 165 -13.41 -23.46 43.37
CA SER A 165 -13.20 -22.03 43.71
C SER A 165 -14.26 -21.13 43.08
N ASN A 166 -14.71 -21.42 41.86
CA ASN A 166 -15.76 -20.67 41.19
C ASN A 166 -17.12 -20.79 41.93
N ILE A 167 -17.53 -22.00 42.31
CA ILE A 167 -18.76 -22.20 43.10
C ILE A 167 -18.68 -21.49 44.45
N PHE A 168 -17.57 -21.65 45.18
CA PHE A 168 -17.38 -20.96 46.46
C PHE A 168 -17.43 -19.43 46.30
N TYR A 169 -16.91 -18.90 45.20
CA TYR A 169 -17.00 -17.47 44.89
C TYR A 169 -18.44 -17.02 44.59
N VAL A 170 -19.24 -17.83 43.89
CA VAL A 170 -20.66 -17.55 43.65
C VAL A 170 -21.45 -17.57 44.97
N ILE A 171 -21.17 -18.53 45.86
CA ILE A 171 -21.77 -18.59 47.20
C ILE A 171 -21.40 -17.35 48.01
N TYR A 172 -20.12 -16.95 47.98
CA TYR A 172 -19.65 -15.70 48.60
C TYR A 172 -20.42 -14.48 48.08
N LEU A 173 -20.60 -14.34 46.76
CA LEU A 173 -21.38 -13.24 46.17
C LEU A 173 -22.85 -13.29 46.58
N ALA A 174 -23.45 -14.48 46.70
CA ALA A 174 -24.83 -14.63 47.15
C ALA A 174 -25.00 -14.18 48.61
N ILE A 175 -24.09 -14.61 49.50
CA ILE A 175 -24.06 -14.18 50.90
C ILE A 175 -23.79 -12.68 51.01
N PHE A 176 -22.89 -12.14 50.19
CA PHE A 176 -22.60 -10.71 50.18
C PHE A 176 -23.79 -9.89 49.64
N SER A 177 -24.48 -10.38 48.60
CA SER A 177 -25.72 -9.76 48.12
C SER A 177 -26.79 -9.73 49.22
N LEU A 178 -26.94 -10.82 49.97
CA LEU A 178 -27.82 -10.89 51.14
C LEU A 178 -27.45 -9.83 52.19
N ALA A 179 -26.16 -9.61 52.43
CA ALA A 179 -25.65 -8.57 53.34
C ALA A 179 -26.03 -7.15 52.94
N VAL A 180 -25.94 -6.87 51.63
CA VAL A 180 -26.19 -5.55 51.07
C VAL A 180 -27.67 -5.22 51.08
N ILE A 181 -28.51 -6.22 50.78
CA ILE A 181 -29.98 -6.10 50.79
C ILE A 181 -30.51 -5.94 52.22
N TRP A 182 -29.82 -6.50 53.22
CA TRP A 182 -30.21 -6.38 54.61
C TRP A 182 -30.37 -4.92 55.07
N THR A 183 -31.13 -4.72 56.15
CA THR A 183 -31.42 -3.39 56.70
C THR A 183 -30.15 -2.63 57.03
N SER A 184 -30.22 -1.30 57.01
CA SER A 184 -29.04 -0.42 57.10
C SER A 184 -28.25 -0.57 58.41
N CYS A 185 -28.84 -1.12 59.48
CA CYS A 185 -28.13 -1.45 60.72
C CYS A 185 -27.29 -2.74 60.64
N GLY A 186 -27.41 -3.51 59.55
CA GLY A 186 -26.58 -4.68 59.24
C GLY A 186 -26.82 -5.86 60.20
N ASN A 187 -26.06 -6.93 59.99
CA ASN A 187 -25.95 -8.04 60.92
C ASN A 187 -24.46 -8.29 61.16
N LEU A 188 -24.02 -8.13 62.41
CA LEU A 188 -22.60 -8.25 62.79
C LEU A 188 -21.99 -9.58 62.37
N TYR A 189 -22.72 -10.70 62.51
CA TYR A 189 -22.21 -12.02 62.14
C TYR A 189 -22.00 -12.16 60.63
N LEU A 190 -22.89 -11.57 59.85
CA LEU A 190 -22.83 -11.64 58.39
C LEU A 190 -21.75 -10.71 57.84
N ASP A 191 -21.59 -9.52 58.43
CA ASP A 191 -20.50 -8.58 58.11
C ASP A 191 -19.13 -9.15 58.52
N LEU A 192 -19.03 -9.82 59.68
CA LEU A 192 -17.81 -10.54 60.10
C LEU A 192 -17.49 -11.72 59.17
N LEU A 193 -18.50 -12.49 58.77
CA LEU A 193 -18.33 -13.59 57.82
C LEU A 193 -17.77 -13.08 56.48
N ILE A 194 -18.31 -11.97 55.96
CA ILE A 194 -17.82 -11.35 54.72
C ILE A 194 -16.42 -10.78 54.89
N CYS A 195 -16.15 -10.11 56.01
CA CYS A 195 -14.82 -9.59 56.34
C CYS A 195 -13.78 -10.74 56.39
N PHE A 196 -14.12 -11.85 57.04
CA PHE A 196 -13.28 -13.03 57.10
C PHE A 196 -13.07 -13.65 55.70
N TRP A 197 -14.16 -13.85 54.94
CA TRP A 197 -14.08 -14.45 53.62
C TRP A 197 -13.28 -13.58 52.63
N THR A 198 -13.51 -12.27 52.61
CA THR A 198 -12.75 -11.31 51.79
C THR A 198 -11.28 -11.28 52.16
N SER A 199 -10.96 -11.35 53.46
CA SER A 199 -9.58 -11.47 53.94
C SER A 199 -8.92 -12.77 53.44
N MET A 200 -9.64 -13.89 53.45
CA MET A 200 -9.13 -15.16 52.91
C MET A 200 -8.91 -15.14 51.40
N ILE A 201 -9.77 -14.43 50.67
CA ILE A 201 -9.58 -14.18 49.24
C ILE A 201 -8.33 -13.31 49.00
N ALA A 202 -8.08 -12.29 49.83
CA ALA A 202 -6.89 -11.45 49.74
C ALA A 202 -5.61 -12.26 49.99
N LEU A 203 -5.60 -13.09 51.04
CA LEU A 203 -4.48 -13.97 51.37
C LEU A 203 -4.20 -14.99 50.26
N GLU A 204 -5.23 -15.60 49.68
CA GLU A 204 -5.05 -16.51 48.55
C GLU A 204 -4.46 -15.79 47.33
N SER A 205 -4.89 -14.54 47.08
CA SER A 205 -4.39 -13.71 45.99
C SER A 205 -2.92 -13.34 46.21
N ALA A 206 -2.53 -13.01 47.44
CA ALA A 206 -1.15 -12.76 47.82
C ALA A 206 -0.26 -14.01 47.68
N HIS A 207 -0.75 -15.18 48.11
CA HIS A 207 -0.04 -16.44 47.95
C HIS A 207 0.19 -16.78 46.47
N LYS A 208 -0.85 -16.67 45.63
CA LYS A 208 -0.74 -16.88 44.17
C LYS A 208 0.29 -15.94 43.55
N LEU A 209 0.30 -14.66 43.96
CA LEU A 209 1.26 -13.69 43.45
C LEU A 209 2.70 -14.03 43.87
N TYR A 210 2.90 -14.39 45.14
CA TYR A 210 4.20 -14.81 45.66
C TYR A 210 4.73 -16.05 44.94
N ALA A 211 3.89 -17.07 44.80
CA ALA A 211 4.28 -18.32 44.16
C ALA A 211 4.52 -18.14 42.65
N LEU A 212 3.75 -17.27 41.98
CA LEU A 212 3.99 -16.89 40.59
C LEU A 212 5.30 -16.11 40.42
N ASN A 213 5.61 -15.18 41.32
CA ASN A 213 6.87 -14.42 41.29
C ASN A 213 8.08 -15.33 41.52
N LYS A 214 7.95 -16.32 42.41
CA LYS A 214 8.99 -17.33 42.63
C LYS A 214 9.22 -18.21 41.39
N ALA A 215 8.16 -18.53 40.66
CA ALA A 215 8.25 -19.30 39.42
C ALA A 215 8.74 -18.47 38.23
N PHE A 216 8.39 -17.18 38.19
CA PHE A 216 8.68 -16.26 37.08
C PHE A 216 9.08 -14.86 37.61
N PRO A 217 10.37 -14.63 37.93
CA PRO A 217 10.83 -13.39 38.57
C PRO A 217 10.68 -12.14 37.70
N ASN A 218 10.56 -12.30 36.37
CA ASN A 218 10.46 -11.18 35.43
C ASN A 218 9.03 -10.74 35.12
N THR A 219 8.02 -11.24 35.85
CA THR A 219 6.62 -10.84 35.59
C THR A 219 6.33 -9.46 36.20
N PRO A 220 5.65 -8.53 35.47
CA PRO A 220 5.31 -7.23 36.03
C PRO A 220 4.31 -7.38 37.19
N LEU A 221 4.75 -7.04 38.40
CA LEU A 221 3.98 -7.23 39.63
C LEU A 221 3.05 -6.06 39.95
N PHE A 222 3.41 -4.85 39.52
CA PHE A 222 2.78 -3.60 39.99
C PHE A 222 1.24 -3.63 39.96
N GLY A 223 0.63 -3.94 38.81
CA GLY A 223 -0.83 -3.97 38.69
C GLY A 223 -1.51 -5.06 39.53
N LYS A 224 -0.89 -6.24 39.66
CA LYS A 224 -1.42 -7.36 40.45
C LYS A 224 -1.33 -7.09 41.95
N SER A 225 -0.24 -6.46 42.38
CA SER A 225 -0.06 -6.03 43.77
C SER A 225 -1.07 -4.95 44.17
N LEU A 226 -1.35 -4.02 43.26
CA LEU A 226 -2.29 -2.93 43.47
C LEU A 226 -3.73 -3.43 43.69
N GLU A 227 -4.17 -4.45 42.95
CA GLU A 227 -5.46 -5.12 43.20
C GLU A 227 -5.56 -5.70 44.62
N ILE A 228 -4.49 -6.34 45.10
CA ILE A 228 -4.45 -6.92 46.46
C ILE A 228 -4.52 -5.80 47.51
N VAL A 229 -3.79 -4.70 47.30
CA VAL A 229 -3.84 -3.53 48.18
C VAL A 229 -5.25 -2.97 48.25
N TYR A 230 -5.97 -2.87 47.13
CA TYR A 230 -7.37 -2.42 47.13
C TYR A 230 -8.31 -3.35 47.91
N ILE A 231 -8.14 -4.67 47.79
CA ILE A 231 -8.94 -5.63 48.56
C ILE A 231 -8.65 -5.52 50.06
N LEU A 232 -7.37 -5.38 50.45
CA LEU A 232 -6.99 -5.19 51.84
C LEU A 232 -7.51 -3.86 52.41
N MET A 233 -7.39 -2.79 51.64
CA MET A 233 -7.94 -1.48 51.97
C MET A 233 -9.46 -1.55 52.15
N TYR A 234 -10.17 -2.29 51.28
CA TYR A 234 -11.60 -2.53 51.38
C TYR A 234 -11.97 -3.27 52.67
N VAL A 235 -11.23 -4.31 53.06
CA VAL A 235 -11.42 -5.02 54.34
C VAL A 235 -11.25 -4.07 55.52
N VAL A 236 -10.24 -3.20 55.52
CA VAL A 236 -10.02 -2.19 56.57
C VAL A 236 -11.19 -1.22 56.63
N PHE A 237 -11.67 -0.71 55.49
CA PHE A 237 -12.83 0.19 55.46
C PHE A 237 -14.13 -0.49 55.90
N LEU A 238 -14.35 -1.76 55.55
CA LEU A 238 -15.48 -2.53 56.07
C LEU A 238 -15.41 -2.66 57.59
N PHE A 239 -14.24 -2.98 58.13
CA PHE A 239 -14.05 -3.06 59.58
C PHE A 239 -14.33 -1.71 60.28
N MET A 240 -13.80 -0.62 59.72
CA MET A 240 -13.93 0.72 60.31
C MET A 240 -15.32 1.36 60.16
N LEU A 241 -16.08 1.05 59.11
CA LEU A 241 -17.37 1.71 58.85
C LEU A 241 -18.59 0.88 59.23
N ARG A 242 -18.46 -0.46 59.30
CA ARG A 242 -19.56 -1.37 59.67
C ARG A 242 -19.41 -1.97 61.06
N ILE A 243 -18.23 -2.53 61.38
CA ILE A 243 -18.02 -3.25 62.64
C ILE A 243 -17.84 -2.26 63.81
N LYS A 244 -17.11 -1.17 63.59
CA LYS A 244 -16.95 -0.08 64.56
C LYS A 244 -17.40 1.26 63.94
N PRO A 245 -18.71 1.54 63.81
CA PRO A 245 -19.20 2.69 63.05
C PRO A 245 -18.69 4.02 63.65
N ILE A 246 -17.87 4.74 62.89
CA ILE A 246 -17.38 6.09 63.23
C ILE A 246 -18.31 7.18 62.66
N ASN A 247 -19.06 6.90 61.58
CA ASN A 247 -19.91 7.84 60.82
C ASN A 247 -21.33 7.29 60.56
N ASP A 248 -22.21 8.11 59.97
CA ASP A 248 -23.59 7.78 59.54
C ASP A 248 -23.67 6.41 58.80
N PRO A 249 -24.57 5.47 59.20
CA PRO A 249 -24.72 4.13 58.61
C PRO A 249 -24.92 4.12 57.08
N TYR A 250 -25.34 5.23 56.48
CA TYR A 250 -25.47 5.35 55.03
C TYR A 250 -24.15 5.16 54.28
N GLY A 251 -23.03 5.67 54.81
CA GLY A 251 -21.71 5.55 54.19
C GLY A 251 -21.22 4.10 54.10
N GLY A 252 -21.44 3.33 55.16
CA GLY A 252 -21.14 1.88 55.18
C GLY A 252 -21.95 1.11 54.14
N LYS A 253 -23.22 1.48 53.92
CA LYS A 253 -24.07 0.85 52.90
C LYS A 253 -23.59 1.17 51.48
N ILE A 254 -23.18 2.41 51.19
CA ILE A 254 -22.59 2.76 49.90
C ILE A 254 -21.33 1.94 49.63
N LEU A 255 -20.44 1.84 50.64
CA LEU A 255 -19.21 1.05 50.52
C LEU A 255 -19.51 -0.43 50.24
N MET A 256 -20.51 -1.01 50.89
CA MET A 256 -20.95 -2.39 50.65
C MET A 256 -21.48 -2.57 49.21
N CYS A 257 -22.27 -1.63 48.68
CA CYS A 257 -22.73 -1.66 47.29
C CYS A 257 -21.57 -1.56 46.29
N LEU A 258 -20.62 -0.65 46.50
CA LEU A 258 -19.44 -0.50 45.64
C LEU A 258 -18.55 -1.75 45.69
N GLY A 259 -18.37 -2.32 46.88
CA GLY A 259 -17.67 -3.58 47.06
C GLY A 259 -18.35 -4.71 46.30
N LEU A 260 -19.67 -4.87 46.45
CA LEU A 260 -20.43 -5.92 45.76
C LEU A 260 -20.22 -5.85 44.24
N LEU A 261 -20.37 -4.66 43.65
CA LEU A 261 -20.11 -4.44 42.22
C LEU A 261 -18.68 -4.80 41.82
N PHE A 262 -17.68 -4.39 42.62
CA PHE A 262 -16.28 -4.72 42.37
C PHE A 262 -16.05 -6.24 42.34
N PHE A 263 -16.57 -7.00 43.31
CA PHE A 263 -16.39 -8.46 43.34
C PHE A 263 -17.19 -9.16 42.23
N TYR A 264 -18.35 -8.66 41.81
CA TYR A 264 -19.03 -9.17 40.60
C TYR A 264 -18.20 -8.96 39.33
N TYR A 265 -17.64 -7.77 39.10
CA TYR A 265 -16.78 -7.53 37.94
C TYR A 265 -15.49 -8.36 38.01
N ARG A 266 -14.93 -8.52 39.20
CA ARG A 266 -13.77 -9.38 39.43
C ARG A 266 -14.07 -10.85 39.08
N MET A 267 -15.27 -11.35 39.37
CA MET A 267 -15.70 -12.70 38.96
C MET A 267 -15.65 -12.87 37.44
N ILE A 268 -16.18 -11.89 36.70
CA ILE A 268 -16.19 -11.88 35.23
C ILE A 268 -14.77 -11.94 34.68
N PHE A 269 -13.85 -11.13 35.19
CA PHE A 269 -12.47 -11.08 34.66
C PHE A 269 -11.59 -12.26 35.07
N ILE A 270 -11.87 -12.95 36.18
CA ILE A 270 -11.05 -14.10 36.63
C ILE A 270 -11.55 -15.42 36.02
N TYR A 271 -12.86 -15.67 36.04
CA TYR A 271 -13.40 -17.00 35.72
C TYR A 271 -13.95 -17.12 34.30
N LEU A 272 -14.58 -16.09 33.76
CA LEU A 272 -15.17 -16.12 32.40
C LEU A 272 -14.14 -16.40 31.28
N PRO A 273 -12.87 -15.95 31.35
CA PRO A 273 -11.88 -16.18 30.30
C PRO A 273 -11.57 -17.65 30.00
N ILE A 274 -11.95 -18.61 30.86
CA ILE A 274 -11.75 -20.04 30.57
C ILE A 274 -12.59 -20.52 29.37
N SER A 275 -13.75 -19.88 29.15
CA SER A 275 -14.70 -20.33 28.14
C SER A 275 -14.18 -20.02 26.75
N SER A 276 -14.24 -21.02 25.86
CA SER A 276 -13.83 -20.87 24.46
C SER A 276 -14.72 -19.93 23.67
N THR A 277 -15.96 -19.69 24.11
CA THR A 277 -16.90 -18.78 23.45
C THR A 277 -16.91 -17.40 24.10
N LEU A 278 -16.94 -17.33 25.43
CA LEU A 278 -17.07 -16.06 26.16
C LEU A 278 -15.73 -15.36 26.40
N GLY A 279 -14.62 -16.09 26.45
CA GLY A 279 -13.30 -15.52 26.68
C GLY A 279 -12.86 -14.54 25.58
N PRO A 280 -12.86 -14.94 24.29
CA PRO A 280 -12.56 -14.03 23.19
C PRO A 280 -13.51 -12.82 23.14
N LEU A 281 -14.79 -13.01 23.47
CA LEU A 281 -15.78 -11.94 23.52
C LEU A 281 -15.44 -10.91 24.61
N LEU A 282 -15.12 -11.36 25.82
CA LEU A 282 -14.75 -10.47 26.93
C LEU A 282 -13.50 -9.65 26.60
N TYR A 283 -12.53 -10.25 25.91
CA TYR A 283 -11.35 -9.52 25.44
C TYR A 283 -11.72 -8.42 24.45
N ARG A 284 -12.56 -8.72 23.44
CA ARG A 284 -13.05 -7.72 22.50
C ARG A 284 -13.77 -6.58 23.21
N VAL A 285 -14.67 -6.89 24.15
CA VAL A 285 -15.38 -5.87 24.95
C VAL A 285 -14.39 -5.02 25.74
N LYS A 286 -13.38 -5.62 26.37
CA LYS A 286 -12.36 -4.89 27.12
C LYS A 286 -11.62 -3.88 26.25
N GLU A 287 -11.18 -4.28 25.05
CA GLU A 287 -10.48 -3.38 24.13
C GLU A 287 -11.40 -2.30 23.55
N MET A 288 -12.63 -2.67 23.15
CA MET A 288 -13.66 -1.71 22.70
C MET A 288 -13.90 -0.63 23.76
N VAL A 289 -13.97 -1.01 25.04
CA VAL A 289 -14.17 -0.05 26.14
C VAL A 289 -12.90 0.75 26.41
N SER A 290 -11.73 0.11 26.46
CA SER A 290 -10.48 0.80 26.85
C SER A 290 -9.96 1.75 25.78
N VAL A 291 -10.16 1.42 24.50
CA VAL A 291 -9.63 2.19 23.36
C VAL A 291 -10.73 3.05 22.78
N ASP A 292 -11.79 2.44 22.25
CA ASP A 292 -12.79 3.16 21.46
C ASP A 292 -13.70 4.01 22.34
N PHE A 293 -14.24 3.45 23.43
CA PHE A 293 -15.13 4.21 24.32
C PHE A 293 -14.40 5.35 25.02
N VAL A 294 -13.17 5.14 25.51
CA VAL A 294 -12.39 6.22 26.13
C VAL A 294 -12.08 7.34 25.13
N ASN A 295 -11.67 7.01 23.90
CA ASN A 295 -11.40 8.03 22.89
C ASN A 295 -12.66 8.73 22.41
N PHE A 296 -13.77 8.00 22.27
CA PHE A 296 -15.08 8.57 21.98
C PHE A 296 -15.55 9.52 23.10
N MET A 297 -15.40 9.14 24.36
CA MET A 297 -15.79 9.98 25.51
C MET A 297 -14.99 11.29 25.55
N LYS A 298 -13.71 11.31 25.14
CA LYS A 298 -12.95 12.57 25.03
C LYS A 298 -13.61 13.58 24.09
N LEU A 299 -14.18 13.12 22.98
CA LEU A 299 -14.91 13.96 22.03
C LEU A 299 -16.30 14.36 22.56
N VAL A 300 -17.01 13.40 23.17
CA VAL A 300 -18.41 13.59 23.58
C VAL A 300 -18.56 14.41 24.86
N VAL A 301 -17.58 14.39 25.78
CA VAL A 301 -17.65 15.13 27.06
C VAL A 301 -17.86 16.63 26.86
N LEU A 302 -17.20 17.25 25.87
CA LEU A 302 -17.37 18.68 25.59
C LEU A 302 -18.80 19.01 25.16
N ILE A 303 -19.35 18.17 24.28
CA ILE A 303 -20.72 18.29 23.75
C ILE A 303 -21.74 18.04 24.86
N LEU A 304 -21.49 17.09 25.75
CA LEU A 304 -22.34 16.79 26.90
C LEU A 304 -22.42 17.97 27.88
N ILE A 305 -21.28 18.55 28.24
CA ILE A 305 -21.22 19.68 29.17
C ILE A 305 -21.94 20.89 28.58
N ALA A 306 -21.63 21.25 27.33
CA ALA A 306 -22.25 22.40 26.66
C ALA A 306 -23.78 22.26 26.58
N ASN A 307 -24.27 21.10 26.12
CA ASN A 307 -25.71 20.87 26.02
C ASN A 307 -26.39 20.73 27.39
N GLY A 308 -25.72 20.13 28.38
CA GLY A 308 -26.27 20.00 29.73
C GLY A 308 -26.46 21.35 30.42
N ILE A 309 -25.51 22.27 30.23
CA ILE A 309 -25.61 23.65 30.74
C ILE A 309 -26.74 24.40 30.01
N ALA A 310 -26.79 24.32 28.66
CA ALA A 310 -27.84 24.96 27.87
C ALA A 310 -29.24 24.45 28.25
N MET A 311 -29.38 23.13 28.43
CA MET A 311 -30.62 22.49 28.86
C MET A 311 -31.05 22.94 30.24
N GLN A 312 -30.14 22.99 31.21
CA GLN A 312 -30.48 23.45 32.55
C GLN A 312 -30.87 24.94 32.57
N ALA A 313 -30.17 25.78 31.80
CA ALA A 313 -30.42 27.22 31.75
C ALA A 313 -31.78 27.59 31.15
N ILE A 314 -32.25 26.81 30.17
CA ILE A 314 -33.50 27.10 29.46
C ILE A 314 -34.69 26.46 30.16
N LEU A 315 -34.50 25.25 30.71
CA LEU A 315 -35.57 24.54 31.39
C LEU A 315 -35.83 25.09 32.79
N TYR A 316 -34.80 25.57 33.49
CA TYR A 316 -34.89 26.16 34.83
C TYR A 316 -34.14 27.50 34.89
N PRO A 317 -34.70 28.56 34.27
CA PRO A 317 -34.02 29.86 34.16
C PRO A 317 -33.82 30.56 35.50
N ASP A 318 -34.71 30.32 36.48
CA ASP A 318 -34.73 31.03 37.77
C ASP A 318 -34.06 30.24 38.92
N PHE A 319 -33.32 29.16 38.61
CA PHE A 319 -32.66 28.37 39.64
C PHE A 319 -31.45 29.11 40.24
N PRO A 320 -31.31 29.20 41.58
CA PRO A 320 -30.24 29.99 42.19
C PRO A 320 -28.86 29.40 41.93
N LEU A 321 -27.88 30.29 41.66
CA LEU A 321 -26.47 29.92 41.50
C LEU A 321 -25.96 29.29 42.81
N SER A 322 -25.85 27.97 42.81
CA SER A 322 -25.48 27.17 43.96
C SER A 322 -24.67 25.96 43.48
N VAL A 323 -23.91 25.33 44.38
CA VAL A 323 -23.23 24.06 44.09
C VAL A 323 -24.22 23.00 43.60
N GLU A 324 -25.47 23.09 44.08
CA GLU A 324 -26.58 22.25 43.66
C GLU A 324 -26.94 22.43 42.18
N LEU A 325 -26.84 23.65 41.62
CA LEU A 325 -27.03 23.91 40.20
C LEU A 325 -25.97 23.17 39.37
N ILE A 326 -24.69 23.30 39.75
CA ILE A 326 -23.59 22.64 39.05
C ILE A 326 -23.75 21.12 39.10
N ARG A 327 -24.09 20.57 40.28
CA ARG A 327 -24.35 19.15 40.49
C ARG A 327 -25.50 18.65 39.60
N LYS A 328 -26.61 19.39 39.55
CA LYS A 328 -27.77 19.05 38.71
C LYS A 328 -27.46 19.16 37.22
N SER A 329 -26.80 20.22 36.77
CA SER A 329 -26.39 20.39 35.36
C SER A 329 -25.51 19.24 34.91
N PHE A 330 -24.50 18.86 35.70
CA PHE A 330 -23.60 17.77 35.37
C PHE A 330 -24.32 16.41 35.41
N HIS A 331 -25.15 16.18 36.43
CA HIS A 331 -25.94 14.94 36.53
C HIS A 331 -26.88 14.78 35.33
N LYS A 332 -27.56 15.86 34.92
CA LYS A 332 -28.41 15.87 33.73
C LYS A 332 -27.59 15.62 32.47
N ALA A 333 -26.47 16.32 32.28
CA ALA A 333 -25.56 16.10 31.15
C ALA A 333 -25.17 14.61 31.02
N PHE A 334 -24.77 14.01 32.15
CA PHE A 334 -24.28 12.63 32.18
C PHE A 334 -25.38 11.58 32.02
N ILE A 335 -26.49 11.70 32.76
CA ILE A 335 -27.63 10.76 32.65
C ILE A 335 -28.27 10.85 31.28
N SER A 336 -28.28 12.05 30.67
CA SER A 336 -28.85 12.26 29.35
C SER A 336 -28.10 11.50 28.23
N PHE A 337 -26.83 11.13 28.46
CA PHE A 337 -26.11 10.25 27.52
C PHE A 337 -26.79 8.89 27.37
N PHE A 338 -27.36 8.36 28.45
CA PHE A 338 -28.03 7.05 28.49
C PHE A 338 -29.55 7.19 28.34
N MET A 339 -30.19 8.06 29.11
CA MET A 339 -31.64 8.26 29.15
C MET A 339 -32.08 9.53 28.41
N THR A 340 -33.30 9.57 27.88
CA THR A 340 -33.90 10.79 27.33
C THR A 340 -34.83 11.44 28.37
N PRO A 341 -34.52 12.64 28.90
CA PRO A 341 -35.32 13.28 29.94
C PRO A 341 -36.59 13.94 29.36
N VAL A 342 -37.50 13.14 28.82
CA VAL A 342 -38.76 13.62 28.21
C VAL A 342 -39.77 14.06 29.27
N GLY A 343 -39.63 13.57 30.51
CA GLY A 343 -40.53 13.90 31.63
C GLY A 343 -40.52 15.38 32.03
N GLU A 344 -39.34 16.03 31.97
CA GLU A 344 -39.19 17.43 32.40
C GLU A 344 -39.78 18.45 31.39
N LEU A 345 -39.96 18.03 30.12
CA LEU A 345 -40.60 18.83 29.06
C LEU A 345 -42.11 18.95 29.23
N LYS A 346 -42.74 18.02 29.98
CA LYS A 346 -44.19 18.01 30.20
C LYS A 346 -44.66 19.02 31.25
N GLY A 347 -43.74 19.66 31.99
CA GLY A 347 -44.03 20.78 32.88
C GLY A 347 -45.10 20.54 33.96
N THR A 348 -45.38 19.28 34.30
CA THR A 348 -46.50 18.88 35.18
C THR A 348 -45.98 18.29 36.47
N GLU A 349 -45.23 19.10 37.22
CA GLU A 349 -44.84 18.76 38.59
C GLU A 349 -45.93 19.23 39.57
N PRO A 350 -46.52 18.34 40.39
CA PRO A 350 -47.68 18.66 41.22
C PRO A 350 -47.39 19.67 42.34
N PHE A 351 -46.11 19.95 42.63
CA PHE A 351 -45.69 20.92 43.65
C PHE A 351 -45.51 22.35 43.10
N CYS A 352 -45.63 22.54 41.78
CA CYS A 352 -45.38 23.82 41.12
C CYS A 352 -46.65 24.68 41.07
N LYS A 353 -46.67 25.75 41.86
CA LYS A 353 -47.75 26.75 41.87
C LYS A 353 -47.41 27.92 40.96
N THR A 354 -48.36 28.31 40.11
CA THR A 354 -48.27 29.51 39.28
C THR A 354 -48.49 30.77 40.12
N TRP A 355 -47.97 31.90 39.67
CA TRP A 355 -48.26 33.19 40.32
C TRP A 355 -49.76 33.51 40.25
N GLU A 356 -50.35 33.93 41.37
CA GLU A 356 -51.71 34.53 41.37
C GLU A 356 -51.69 35.95 40.76
N GLN A 357 -50.58 36.69 40.96
CA GLN A 357 -50.25 37.95 40.30
C GLN A 357 -48.75 37.97 40.00
N LYS A 358 -48.35 38.20 38.74
CA LYS A 358 -46.93 38.31 38.38
C LYS A 358 -46.34 39.57 39.03
N PRO A 359 -45.12 39.50 39.60
CA PRO A 359 -44.45 40.66 40.18
C PRO A 359 -44.29 41.76 39.12
N THR A 360 -44.65 43.00 39.48
CA THR A 360 -44.49 44.19 38.64
C THR A 360 -43.01 44.40 38.28
N GLU A 361 -42.77 44.77 37.02
CA GLU A 361 -41.43 44.98 36.45
C GLU A 361 -40.53 45.80 37.38
N GLY A 362 -39.52 45.17 37.99
CA GLY A 362 -38.45 45.87 38.71
C GLY A 362 -37.97 45.32 40.05
N THR A 363 -38.68 44.39 40.72
CA THR A 363 -38.23 43.87 42.04
C THR A 363 -37.48 42.53 41.98
N MET A 364 -37.62 41.74 40.92
CA MET A 364 -36.84 40.52 40.69
C MET A 364 -36.79 40.15 39.19
N CYS A 365 -35.62 39.78 38.69
CA CYS A 365 -35.47 39.21 37.34
C CYS A 365 -35.89 37.73 37.41
N ARG A 366 -37.16 37.45 37.09
CA ARG A 366 -37.69 36.07 36.98
C ARG A 366 -38.39 35.87 35.65
N VAL A 367 -38.05 34.80 34.97
CA VAL A 367 -38.55 34.45 33.62
C VAL A 367 -39.68 33.42 33.71
N SER A 368 -39.73 32.58 34.76
CA SER A 368 -40.68 31.48 34.91
C SER A 368 -42.05 31.91 35.42
N ASP A 369 -43.09 31.21 34.94
CA ASP A 369 -44.49 31.37 35.37
C ASP A 369 -44.79 30.78 36.77
N TYR A 370 -43.79 30.15 37.40
CA TYR A 370 -43.91 29.49 38.71
C TYR A 370 -43.22 30.28 39.83
N VAL A 371 -43.75 30.14 41.04
CA VAL A 371 -43.21 30.82 42.25
C VAL A 371 -41.89 30.20 42.70
N ASP A 372 -41.74 28.88 42.55
CA ASP A 372 -40.53 28.13 42.89
C ASP A 372 -39.60 28.03 41.67
N GLY A 373 -38.35 28.49 41.82
CA GLY A 373 -37.30 28.39 40.79
C GLY A 373 -36.82 26.95 40.53
N ARG A 374 -37.34 25.97 41.29
CA ARG A 374 -37.15 24.54 41.03
C ARG A 374 -38.11 23.98 39.98
N CYS A 375 -39.07 24.77 39.50
CA CYS A 375 -40.06 24.36 38.52
C CYS A 375 -39.56 24.61 37.09
N SER A 376 -39.83 23.65 36.21
CA SER A 376 -39.54 23.76 34.78
C SER A 376 -40.41 24.85 34.16
N SER A 377 -39.86 25.68 33.26
CA SER A 377 -40.56 26.83 32.64
C SER A 377 -41.71 26.46 31.67
N GLY A 378 -42.29 25.27 31.77
CA GLY A 378 -43.45 24.85 30.96
C GLY A 378 -43.14 24.66 29.46
N ILE A 379 -44.20 24.44 28.68
CA ILE A 379 -44.17 24.07 27.25
C ILE A 379 -43.76 25.29 26.40
N ALA A 380 -42.46 25.56 26.32
CA ALA A 380 -41.89 26.57 25.43
C ALA A 380 -41.20 25.91 24.22
N PHE A 381 -41.29 26.56 23.06
CA PHE A 381 -40.75 26.05 21.79
C PHE A 381 -39.23 25.80 21.82
N TRP A 382 -38.46 26.69 22.45
CA TRP A 382 -37.00 26.62 22.50
C TRP A 382 -36.42 25.39 23.25
N PRO A 383 -36.93 25.01 24.44
CA PRO A 383 -36.58 23.73 25.06
C PRO A 383 -36.77 22.52 24.14
N TYR A 384 -37.87 22.45 23.37
CA TYR A 384 -38.09 21.35 22.42
C TYR A 384 -37.05 21.34 21.31
N ILE A 385 -36.69 22.50 20.75
CA ILE A 385 -35.64 22.58 19.73
C ILE A 385 -34.30 22.08 20.28
N ILE A 386 -33.90 22.52 21.47
CA ILE A 386 -32.57 22.22 22.00
C ILE A 386 -32.49 20.77 22.46
N VAL A 387 -33.56 20.22 23.03
CA VAL A 387 -33.66 18.77 23.27
C VAL A 387 -33.63 18.01 21.95
N PHE A 388 -34.35 18.45 20.92
CA PHE A 388 -34.36 17.77 19.63
C PHE A 388 -32.98 17.77 18.96
N GLN A 389 -32.30 18.93 18.92
CA GLN A 389 -30.93 19.07 18.45
C GLN A 389 -30.00 18.15 19.23
N TYR A 390 -30.13 18.12 20.56
CA TYR A 390 -29.36 17.25 21.43
C TYR A 390 -29.59 15.77 21.11
N LEU A 391 -30.84 15.33 20.93
CA LEU A 391 -31.16 13.95 20.59
C LEU A 391 -30.63 13.57 19.21
N LEU A 392 -30.73 14.46 18.22
CA LEU A 392 -30.18 14.24 16.89
C LEU A 392 -28.66 14.05 16.98
N LEU A 393 -27.97 15.00 17.61
CA LEU A 393 -26.51 14.96 17.68
C LEU A 393 -26.03 13.77 18.52
N LEU A 394 -26.62 13.51 19.68
CA LEU A 394 -26.16 12.48 20.59
C LEU A 394 -26.64 11.07 20.23
N LYS A 395 -27.93 10.88 19.94
CA LYS A 395 -28.52 9.56 19.70
C LYS A 395 -28.47 9.14 18.24
N LEU A 396 -28.63 10.05 17.28
CA LEU A 396 -28.55 9.70 15.85
C LEU A 396 -27.12 9.72 15.31
N ILE A 397 -26.31 10.71 15.69
CA ILE A 397 -24.95 10.85 15.14
C ILE A 397 -23.91 10.16 16.04
N LEU A 398 -23.76 10.59 17.29
CA LEU A 398 -22.66 10.11 18.13
C LEU A 398 -22.80 8.62 18.51
N LEU A 399 -24.00 8.15 18.85
CA LEU A 399 -24.21 6.74 19.20
C LEU A 399 -24.03 5.80 18.00
N THR A 400 -24.42 6.22 16.79
CA THR A 400 -24.19 5.43 15.57
C THR A 400 -22.71 5.37 15.20
N ILE A 401 -21.96 6.46 15.41
CA ILE A 401 -20.50 6.46 15.29
C ILE A 401 -19.87 5.51 16.32
N LEU A 402 -20.32 5.54 17.58
CA LEU A 402 -19.82 4.60 18.61
C LEU A 402 -20.07 3.14 18.22
N PHE A 403 -21.26 2.84 17.69
CA PHE A 403 -21.58 1.50 17.18
C PHE A 403 -20.68 1.11 16.01
N ALA A 404 -20.43 2.02 15.06
CA ALA A 404 -19.54 1.78 13.93
C ALA A 404 -18.08 1.53 14.39
N LEU A 405 -17.58 2.30 15.36
CA LEU A 405 -16.25 2.10 15.95
C LEU A 405 -16.15 0.73 16.63
N PHE A 406 -17.12 0.37 17.47
CA PHE A 406 -17.17 -0.95 18.11
C PHE A 406 -17.25 -2.08 17.08
N SER A 407 -18.05 -1.92 16.01
CA SER A 407 -18.14 -2.93 14.95
C SER A 407 -16.81 -3.12 14.21
N ASN A 408 -16.11 -2.03 13.89
CA ASN A 408 -14.82 -2.06 13.21
C ASN A 408 -13.71 -2.69 14.07
N THR A 409 -13.63 -2.29 15.34
CA THR A 409 -12.70 -2.90 16.30
C THR A 409 -13.06 -4.37 16.53
N GLY A 410 -14.34 -4.70 16.64
CA GLY A 410 -14.82 -6.07 16.81
C GLY A 410 -14.45 -7.00 15.66
N SER A 411 -14.55 -6.53 14.41
CA SER A 411 -14.16 -7.31 13.24
C SER A 411 -12.64 -7.47 13.15
N LYS A 412 -11.87 -6.40 13.36
CA LYS A 412 -10.40 -6.41 13.35
C LYS A 412 -9.82 -7.39 14.36
N PHE A 413 -10.32 -7.37 15.59
CA PHE A 413 -9.80 -8.24 16.65
C PHE A 413 -10.41 -9.65 16.63
N SER A 414 -11.41 -9.94 15.79
CA SER A 414 -12.02 -11.28 15.73
C SER A 414 -11.01 -12.38 15.38
N ALA A 415 -10.15 -12.12 14.38
CA ALA A 415 -9.15 -13.08 13.90
C ALA A 415 -8.05 -13.39 14.95
N GLU A 416 -7.57 -12.37 15.68
CA GLU A 416 -6.53 -12.52 16.71
C GLU A 416 -7.10 -12.91 18.09
N SER A 417 -8.40 -12.69 18.34
CA SER A 417 -9.01 -12.93 19.65
C SER A 417 -8.88 -14.39 20.12
N ASN A 418 -8.89 -15.34 19.20
CA ASN A 418 -8.74 -16.77 19.52
C ASN A 418 -7.32 -17.13 19.95
N THR A 419 -6.29 -16.59 19.29
CA THR A 419 -4.89 -16.83 19.67
C THR A 419 -4.58 -16.17 21.02
N LEU A 420 -5.11 -14.98 21.24
CA LEU A 420 -4.96 -14.29 22.51
C LEU A 420 -5.73 -14.97 23.65
N TRP A 421 -6.94 -15.44 23.40
CA TRP A 421 -7.69 -16.24 24.39
C TRP A 421 -6.91 -17.50 24.78
N LYS A 422 -6.35 -18.22 23.82
CA LYS A 422 -5.48 -19.39 24.06
C LYS A 422 -4.26 -19.04 24.92
N PHE A 423 -3.70 -17.85 24.74
CA PHE A 423 -2.61 -17.32 25.58
C PHE A 423 -3.09 -16.94 26.99
N GLN A 424 -4.27 -16.31 27.13
CA GLN A 424 -4.87 -16.01 28.44
C GLN A 424 -5.22 -17.28 29.22
N ARG A 425 -5.67 -18.32 28.52
CA ARG A 425 -5.91 -19.66 29.08
C ARG A 425 -4.64 -20.23 29.71
N TYR A 426 -3.47 -20.03 29.08
CA TYR A 426 -2.19 -20.45 29.67
C TYR A 426 -1.94 -19.77 31.02
N HIS A 427 -2.09 -18.45 31.10
CA HIS A 427 -1.95 -17.72 32.35
C HIS A 427 -2.97 -18.12 33.42
N LEU A 428 -4.17 -18.53 33.01
CA LEU A 428 -5.20 -19.01 33.93
C LEU A 428 -4.82 -20.37 34.51
N VAL A 429 -4.46 -21.33 33.66
CA VAL A 429 -4.09 -22.69 34.07
C VAL A 429 -2.84 -22.67 34.97
N THR A 430 -1.84 -21.87 34.63
CA THR A 430 -0.63 -21.70 35.47
C THR A 430 -0.94 -21.05 36.83
N LYS A 431 -1.88 -20.11 36.90
CA LYS A 431 -2.34 -19.55 38.20
C LYS A 431 -3.03 -20.61 39.08
N PHE A 432 -3.83 -21.49 38.50
CA PHE A 432 -4.55 -22.55 39.23
C PHE A 432 -3.72 -23.81 39.48
N SER A 433 -2.64 -24.04 38.73
CA SER A 433 -1.69 -25.12 39.05
C SER A 433 -0.94 -24.84 40.35
N VAL A 434 -0.52 -23.58 40.53
CA VAL A 434 0.23 -23.11 41.72
C VAL A 434 -0.69 -22.71 42.88
N SER A 435 -2.02 -22.68 42.69
CA SER A 435 -2.95 -22.30 43.76
C SER A 435 -3.02 -23.35 44.88
N LEU A 436 -3.38 -22.86 46.08
CA LEU A 436 -3.76 -23.69 47.22
C LEU A 436 -4.83 -24.70 46.81
N ARG A 437 -4.82 -25.87 47.47
CA ARG A 437 -5.70 -26.99 47.15
C ARG A 437 -7.16 -26.72 47.50
N LEU A 438 -7.37 -25.98 48.60
CA LEU A 438 -8.71 -25.64 49.09
C LEU A 438 -9.10 -24.20 48.69
N PRO A 439 -10.37 -23.97 48.30
CA PRO A 439 -10.88 -22.64 47.98
C PRO A 439 -11.03 -21.78 49.24
N PRO A 440 -11.07 -20.43 49.13
CA PRO A 440 -11.50 -19.57 50.23
C PRO A 440 -12.95 -19.87 50.64
N PRO A 441 -13.27 -19.95 51.94
CA PRO A 441 -12.43 -19.65 53.11
C PRO A 441 -11.68 -20.87 53.69
N LEU A 442 -11.86 -22.06 53.11
CA LEU A 442 -11.25 -23.31 53.59
C LEU A 442 -9.73 -23.37 53.38
N ASN A 443 -9.18 -22.42 52.61
CA ASN A 443 -7.74 -22.24 52.41
C ASN A 443 -6.96 -22.01 53.72
N VAL A 444 -7.62 -21.60 54.81
CA VAL A 444 -7.01 -21.51 56.16
C VAL A 444 -6.31 -22.81 56.54
N PHE A 445 -6.93 -23.97 56.30
CA PHE A 445 -6.33 -25.25 56.62
C PHE A 445 -5.06 -25.53 55.79
N SER A 446 -5.06 -25.10 54.53
CA SER A 446 -3.87 -25.20 53.67
C SER A 446 -2.75 -24.26 54.13
N LEU A 447 -3.09 -23.06 54.60
CA LEU A 447 -2.12 -22.09 55.14
C LEU A 447 -1.50 -22.59 56.45
N VAL A 448 -2.31 -23.15 57.35
CA VAL A 448 -1.82 -23.79 58.59
C VAL A 448 -0.90 -24.96 58.26
N GLY A 449 -1.24 -25.77 57.26
CA GLY A 449 -0.37 -26.86 56.77
C GLY A 449 0.98 -26.35 56.25
N ILE A 450 0.99 -25.27 55.46
CA ILE A 450 2.23 -24.66 54.95
C ILE A 450 3.06 -24.07 56.09
N LEU A 451 2.44 -23.39 57.06
CA LEU A 451 3.14 -22.85 58.23
C LEU A 451 3.73 -23.95 59.10
N TYR A 452 3.03 -25.07 59.24
CA TYR A 452 3.50 -26.25 59.95
C TYR A 452 4.67 -26.92 59.22
N GLU A 453 4.59 -27.13 57.91
CA GLU A 453 5.70 -27.61 57.08
C GLU A 453 6.89 -26.66 57.12
N PHE A 454 6.66 -25.35 57.09
CA PHE A 454 7.72 -24.34 57.20
C PHE A 454 8.37 -24.36 58.58
N GLY A 455 7.60 -24.53 59.65
CA GLY A 455 8.10 -24.73 61.01
C GLY A 455 8.94 -26.01 61.15
N ILE A 456 8.51 -27.12 60.54
CA ILE A 456 9.30 -28.36 60.46
C ILE A 456 10.55 -28.18 59.61
N CYS A 457 10.48 -27.45 58.50
CA CYS A 457 11.64 -27.15 57.67
C CYS A 457 12.65 -26.25 58.39
N ILE A 458 12.20 -25.26 59.17
CA ILE A 458 13.08 -24.46 60.04
C ILE A 458 13.71 -25.37 61.10
N TYR A 459 12.93 -26.26 61.73
CA TYR A 459 13.43 -27.22 62.70
C TYR A 459 14.46 -28.18 62.09
N LYS A 460 14.18 -28.76 60.91
CA LYS A 460 15.10 -29.61 60.14
C LYS A 460 16.31 -28.85 59.60
N TRP A 461 16.17 -27.57 59.28
CA TRP A 461 17.27 -26.69 58.85
C TRP A 461 18.20 -26.33 60.01
N ILE A 462 17.64 -26.09 61.20
CA ILE A 462 18.39 -25.95 62.44
C ILE A 462 19.09 -27.27 62.80
N ASP A 463 18.43 -28.41 62.62
CA ASP A 463 18.98 -29.76 62.85
C ASP A 463 20.07 -30.13 61.82
N THR A 464 19.89 -29.77 60.53
CA THR A 464 20.94 -29.95 59.50
C THR A 464 22.08 -28.94 59.59
N LEU A 465 21.87 -27.75 60.15
CA LEU A 465 22.97 -26.83 60.52
C LEU A 465 23.81 -27.39 61.67
N LEU A 466 23.20 -28.14 62.61
CA LEU A 466 23.91 -28.88 63.65
C LEU A 466 24.68 -30.09 63.12
N GLN A 467 24.24 -30.72 62.02
CA GLN A 467 24.91 -31.90 61.44
C GLN A 467 25.87 -31.60 60.25
N LYS A 468 25.94 -30.37 59.75
CA LYS A 468 26.81 -29.96 58.61
C LYS A 468 28.30 -29.74 58.97
N LYS A 469 28.94 -30.71 59.64
CA LYS A 469 30.42 -30.80 59.71
C LYS A 469 31.00 -32.13 59.22
N ILE A 470 30.18 -33.09 58.78
CA ILE A 470 30.64 -34.38 58.25
C ILE A 470 29.79 -34.73 57.02
N LYS A 471 30.46 -35.14 55.92
CA LYS A 471 29.95 -35.45 54.58
C LYS A 471 29.66 -34.27 53.64
N LYS A 472 30.75 -33.88 52.99
CA LYS A 472 30.79 -33.46 51.58
C LYS A 472 30.96 -34.74 50.73
N GLU A 473 30.46 -34.67 49.51
CA GLU A 473 30.64 -35.62 48.40
C GLU A 473 29.72 -36.85 48.30
N ASP A 474 29.15 -36.94 47.09
CA ASP A 474 28.42 -37.99 46.37
C ASP A 474 26.95 -38.34 46.70
N ASP A 475 26.06 -37.91 45.79
CA ASP A 475 25.02 -38.69 45.08
C ASP A 475 24.24 -37.71 44.16
N MET A 476 24.58 -37.55 42.87
CA MET A 476 24.23 -38.35 41.69
C MET A 476 22.73 -38.44 41.34
N VAL A 477 22.44 -37.96 40.12
CA VAL A 477 21.30 -38.25 39.23
C VAL A 477 19.93 -37.71 39.64
N SER A 478 19.67 -36.44 39.31
CA SER A 478 18.36 -36.04 38.79
C SER A 478 18.38 -36.26 37.28
N ASN A 479 17.48 -37.11 36.78
CA ASN A 479 17.17 -37.32 35.36
C ASN A 479 16.77 -35.98 34.72
N GLU A 480 17.74 -35.17 34.33
CA GLU A 480 17.55 -33.95 33.56
C GLU A 480 17.70 -34.33 32.10
N GLY A 481 16.57 -34.38 31.38
CA GLY A 481 16.51 -34.72 29.98
C GLY A 481 17.30 -33.71 29.15
N TYR A 482 18.58 -33.99 28.94
CA TYR A 482 19.33 -33.42 27.84
C TYR A 482 18.73 -33.97 26.55
N PHE A 483 18.51 -33.08 25.57
CA PHE A 483 18.26 -33.55 24.21
C PHE A 483 19.41 -34.48 23.83
N SER A 484 19.10 -35.72 23.47
CA SER A 484 20.09 -36.65 22.94
C SER A 484 20.73 -36.04 21.69
N SER A 485 21.97 -36.40 21.38
CA SER A 485 22.68 -35.85 20.21
C SER A 485 21.88 -36.00 18.90
N TRP A 486 21.11 -37.08 18.78
CA TRP A 486 20.21 -37.30 17.64
C TRP A 486 19.03 -36.31 17.62
N GLU A 487 18.50 -35.89 18.77
CA GLU A 487 17.39 -34.93 18.85
C GLU A 487 17.85 -33.54 18.44
N CYS A 488 19.04 -33.10 18.86
CA CYS A 488 19.62 -31.84 18.41
C CYS A 488 19.82 -31.82 16.89
N ASN A 489 20.31 -32.92 16.31
CA ASN A 489 20.47 -33.04 14.86
C ASN A 489 19.12 -33.06 14.13
N TYR A 490 18.11 -33.73 14.68
CA TYR A 490 16.75 -33.75 14.14
C TYR A 490 16.11 -32.37 14.13
N TRP A 491 16.17 -31.61 15.24
CA TRP A 491 15.65 -30.24 15.29
C TRP A 491 16.41 -29.30 14.33
N LYS A 492 17.72 -29.51 14.14
CA LYS A 492 18.52 -28.75 13.18
C LYS A 492 18.09 -29.03 11.73
N GLN A 493 17.86 -30.31 11.40
CA GLN A 493 17.37 -30.70 10.07
C GLN A 493 15.98 -30.11 9.79
N LEU A 494 15.04 -30.22 10.74
CA LEU A 494 13.71 -29.59 10.63
C LEU A 494 13.78 -28.07 10.43
N ALA A 495 14.70 -27.40 11.14
CA ALA A 495 14.89 -25.96 10.99
C ALA A 495 15.40 -25.61 9.58
N GLN A 496 16.29 -26.44 9.03
CA GLN A 496 16.80 -26.28 7.68
C GLN A 496 15.71 -26.55 6.64
N ASP A 497 14.95 -27.64 6.77
CA ASP A 497 13.82 -27.96 5.89
C ASP A 497 12.75 -26.85 5.89
N TYR A 498 12.49 -26.23 7.06
CA TYR A 498 11.59 -25.08 7.16
C TYR A 498 12.14 -23.87 6.40
N TYR A 499 13.44 -23.60 6.55
CA TYR A 499 14.09 -22.47 5.90
C TYR A 499 14.07 -22.63 4.37
N ASP A 500 14.39 -23.83 3.89
CA ASP A 500 14.36 -24.18 2.46
C ASP A 500 12.94 -24.04 1.89
N LYS A 501 11.91 -24.45 2.65
CA LYS A 501 10.49 -24.26 2.27
C LYS A 501 10.09 -22.78 2.23
N GLU A 502 10.52 -21.96 3.19
CA GLU A 502 10.25 -20.51 3.16
C GLU A 502 10.96 -19.83 1.98
N GLU A 503 12.20 -20.24 1.67
CA GLU A 503 12.92 -19.72 0.51
C GLU A 503 12.23 -20.13 -0.81
N TYR A 504 11.77 -21.38 -0.92
CA TYR A 504 11.00 -21.84 -2.07
C TYR A 504 9.70 -21.04 -2.24
N LYS A 505 8.94 -20.82 -1.15
CA LYS A 505 7.71 -20.01 -1.20
C LYS A 505 7.96 -18.59 -1.64
N LYS A 506 9.03 -17.95 -1.16
CA LYS A 506 9.41 -16.60 -1.63
C LYS A 506 9.72 -16.59 -3.11
N LYS A 507 10.47 -17.59 -3.60
CA LYS A 507 10.75 -17.73 -5.04
C LYS A 507 9.47 -17.96 -5.85
N GLU A 508 8.52 -18.71 -5.31
CA GLU A 508 7.20 -18.95 -5.93
C GLU A 508 6.36 -17.67 -5.97
N GLU A 509 6.27 -16.92 -4.86
CA GLU A 509 5.59 -15.61 -4.82
C GLU A 509 6.23 -14.60 -5.78
N GLU A 510 7.56 -14.53 -5.85
CA GLU A 510 8.28 -13.72 -6.83
C GLU A 510 7.99 -14.17 -8.26
N PHE A 511 7.86 -15.48 -8.51
CA PHE A 511 7.50 -16.01 -9.82
C PHE A 511 6.05 -15.65 -10.19
N THR A 512 5.09 -15.83 -9.29
CA THR A 512 3.69 -15.44 -9.49
C THR A 512 3.55 -13.94 -9.68
N GLN A 513 4.33 -13.12 -8.96
CA GLN A 513 4.34 -11.68 -9.17
C GLN A 513 4.89 -11.32 -10.54
N LYS A 514 6.00 -11.94 -10.97
CA LYS A 514 6.54 -11.77 -12.34
C LYS A 514 5.55 -12.23 -13.41
N GLU A 515 4.82 -13.31 -13.17
CA GLU A 515 3.76 -13.78 -14.06
C GLU A 515 2.58 -12.81 -14.11
N SER A 516 2.13 -12.29 -12.97
CA SER A 516 1.09 -11.24 -12.91
C SER A 516 1.54 -9.96 -13.62
N ASP A 517 2.81 -9.57 -13.49
CA ASP A 517 3.37 -8.42 -14.19
C ASP A 517 3.46 -8.68 -15.71
N LEU A 518 3.79 -9.91 -16.12
CA LEU A 518 3.79 -10.33 -17.52
C LEU A 518 2.37 -10.34 -18.10
N ILE A 519 1.39 -10.86 -17.35
CA ILE A 519 -0.03 -10.84 -17.71
C ILE A 519 -0.52 -9.39 -17.79
N GLY A 520 -0.10 -8.52 -16.88
CA GLY A 520 -0.39 -7.08 -16.92
C GLY A 520 0.12 -6.44 -18.20
N LYS A 521 1.38 -6.69 -18.57
CA LYS A 521 1.96 -6.25 -19.84
C LYS A 521 1.22 -6.82 -21.06
N LEU A 522 0.85 -8.10 -21.01
CA LEU A 522 0.12 -8.77 -22.10
C LEU A 522 -1.31 -8.23 -22.21
N LEU A 523 -1.95 -7.88 -21.10
CA LEU A 523 -3.25 -7.21 -21.06
C LEU A 523 -3.16 -5.80 -21.64
N ASP A 524 -2.11 -5.05 -21.30
CA ASP A 524 -1.84 -3.73 -21.91
C ASP A 524 -1.64 -3.87 -23.43
N ASP A 525 -0.90 -4.89 -23.88
CA ASP A 525 -0.73 -5.20 -25.31
C ASP A 525 -2.06 -5.63 -25.97
N VAL A 526 -2.91 -6.39 -25.29
CA VAL A 526 -4.24 -6.80 -25.79
C VAL A 526 -5.16 -5.60 -25.86
N ASN A 527 -5.18 -4.73 -24.85
CA ASN A 527 -5.95 -3.48 -24.85
C ASN A 527 -5.48 -2.58 -26.00
N LEU A 528 -4.17 -2.48 -26.21
CA LEU A 528 -3.60 -1.74 -27.34
C LEU A 528 -4.02 -2.38 -28.69
N LYS A 529 -4.06 -3.71 -28.79
CA LYS A 529 -4.58 -4.42 -29.96
C LYS A 529 -6.09 -4.25 -30.13
N GLU A 530 -6.86 -4.22 -29.07
CA GLU A 530 -8.30 -3.97 -29.11
C GLU A 530 -8.59 -2.54 -29.57
N ASP A 531 -7.83 -1.55 -29.11
CA ASP A 531 -7.85 -0.18 -29.61
C ASP A 531 -7.49 -0.13 -31.10
N MET A 532 -6.48 -0.88 -31.53
CA MET A 532 -6.14 -1.00 -32.96
C MET A 532 -7.27 -1.67 -33.76
N ILE A 533 -7.93 -2.70 -33.22
CA ILE A 533 -9.08 -3.36 -33.84
C ILE A 533 -10.29 -2.43 -33.86
N TYR A 534 -10.52 -1.62 -32.83
CA TYR A 534 -11.60 -0.63 -32.79
C TYR A 534 -11.37 0.46 -33.83
N ARG A 535 -10.12 0.94 -33.94
CA ARG A 535 -9.72 1.85 -35.02
C ARG A 535 -9.89 1.19 -36.39
N ALA A 536 -9.43 -0.04 -36.57
CA ALA A 536 -9.59 -0.78 -37.82
C ALA A 536 -11.07 -1.05 -38.14
N LYS A 537 -11.92 -1.38 -37.15
CA LYS A 537 -13.38 -1.52 -37.31
C LYS A 537 -14.01 -0.18 -37.67
N SER A 538 -13.59 0.93 -37.06
CA SER A 538 -14.07 2.26 -37.41
C SER A 538 -13.67 2.63 -38.84
N GLN A 539 -12.46 2.26 -39.25
CA GLN A 539 -11.98 2.40 -40.62
C GLN A 539 -12.72 1.47 -41.58
N ILE A 540 -13.03 0.23 -41.19
CA ILE A 540 -13.84 -0.71 -42.00
C ILE A 540 -15.28 -0.21 -42.10
N ALA A 541 -15.88 0.31 -41.03
CA ALA A 541 -17.21 0.90 -41.06
C ALA A 541 -17.23 2.17 -41.91
N GLN A 542 -16.18 2.98 -41.85
CA GLN A 542 -15.97 4.09 -42.78
C GLN A 542 -15.79 3.59 -44.20
N LEU A 543 -15.02 2.52 -44.43
CA LEU A 543 -14.85 1.89 -45.73
C LEU A 543 -16.13 1.25 -46.24
N GLU A 544 -17.00 0.69 -45.39
CA GLU A 544 -18.30 0.15 -45.76
C GLU A 544 -19.29 1.27 -46.07
N ALA A 545 -19.23 2.38 -45.33
CA ALA A 545 -19.95 3.60 -45.65
C ALA A 545 -19.45 4.22 -46.94
N ASP A 546 -18.14 4.21 -47.17
CA ASP A 546 -17.48 4.65 -48.39
C ASP A 546 -17.69 3.65 -49.53
N ILE A 547 -17.89 2.35 -49.28
CA ILE A 547 -18.26 1.31 -50.25
C ILE A 547 -19.74 1.45 -50.62
N GLY A 548 -20.61 1.75 -49.66
CA GLY A 548 -22.01 2.11 -49.91
C GLY A 548 -22.12 3.42 -50.68
N TYR A 549 -21.33 4.43 -50.29
CA TYR A 549 -21.21 5.70 -50.98
C TYR A 549 -20.58 5.51 -52.36
N THR A 550 -19.56 4.67 -52.53
CA THR A 550 -18.93 4.36 -53.82
C THR A 550 -19.75 3.40 -54.66
N HIS A 551 -20.65 2.58 -54.12
CA HIS A 551 -21.60 1.79 -54.91
C HIS A 551 -22.70 2.70 -55.47
N ALA A 552 -23.24 3.59 -54.64
CA ALA A 552 -24.12 4.68 -55.09
C ALA A 552 -23.37 5.61 -56.07
N HIS A 553 -22.11 5.90 -55.79
CA HIS A 553 -21.25 6.67 -56.68
C HIS A 553 -20.92 5.89 -57.95
N LEU A 554 -20.80 4.55 -57.92
CA LEU A 554 -20.48 3.69 -59.05
C LEU A 554 -21.67 3.53 -59.99
N GLU A 555 -22.89 3.57 -59.49
CA GLU A 555 -24.07 3.75 -60.35
C GLU A 555 -24.05 5.13 -61.02
N THR A 556 -23.69 6.19 -60.28
CA THR A 556 -23.48 7.52 -60.88
C THR A 556 -22.25 7.59 -61.79
N LEU A 557 -21.21 6.78 -61.54
CA LEU A 557 -20.00 6.64 -62.34
C LEU A 557 -20.23 5.71 -63.51
N LYS A 558 -21.18 4.78 -63.54
CA LYS A 558 -21.52 4.07 -64.80
C LYS A 558 -22.05 5.06 -65.84
N TYR A 559 -22.71 6.12 -65.36
CA TYR A 559 -23.09 7.30 -66.12
C TYR A 559 -21.90 8.23 -66.43
N ARG A 560 -20.92 8.30 -65.53
CA ARG A 560 -19.71 9.17 -65.63
C ARG A 560 -18.49 8.52 -66.28
N LYS A 561 -18.43 7.19 -66.42
CA LYS A 561 -17.32 6.38 -66.96
C LYS A 561 -17.27 6.43 -68.49
N LYS A 562 -18.35 6.93 -69.11
CA LYS A 562 -18.32 7.40 -70.50
C LYS A 562 -17.71 8.81 -70.63
N LYS A 563 -17.47 9.50 -69.52
CA LYS A 563 -17.00 10.90 -69.46
C LYS A 563 -15.63 11.05 -68.79
N ASP A 564 -15.23 10.13 -67.92
CA ASP A 564 -14.04 10.25 -67.07
C ASP A 564 -13.05 9.07 -67.25
N GLU A 565 -12.76 8.67 -68.49
CA GLU A 565 -11.44 8.08 -68.81
C GLU A 565 -10.34 9.18 -68.91
N GLU A 566 -10.73 10.46 -68.77
CA GLU A 566 -9.93 11.67 -69.07
C GLU A 566 -9.16 12.30 -67.90
N GLN A 567 -9.11 11.73 -66.68
CA GLN A 567 -8.43 12.39 -65.56
C GLN A 567 -7.56 11.45 -64.70
N ARG A 568 -6.45 10.98 -65.27
CA ARG A 568 -5.33 10.35 -64.54
C ARG A 568 -4.27 11.40 -64.17
N ALA A 569 -3.97 11.57 -62.88
CA ALA A 569 -2.77 12.19 -62.24
C ALA A 569 -3.13 13.21 -61.12
N SER A 570 -2.72 12.98 -59.87
CA SER A 570 -2.84 13.96 -58.78
C SER A 570 -1.55 14.06 -57.94
N LEU A 571 -1.05 15.30 -57.80
CA LEU A 571 0.12 15.75 -57.02
C LEU A 571 0.03 15.44 -55.51
N SER A 572 1.18 15.24 -54.86
CA SER A 572 1.32 15.24 -53.40
C SER A 572 1.20 16.67 -52.83
N LEU A 573 0.22 16.93 -51.97
CA LEU A 573 -0.01 18.23 -51.33
C LEU A 573 1.00 18.49 -50.20
N HIS A 574 1.44 19.74 -50.03
CA HIS A 574 2.30 20.12 -48.91
C HIS A 574 1.57 20.06 -47.55
N SER A 575 2.21 19.60 -46.48
CA SER A 575 1.60 19.45 -45.15
C SER A 575 2.35 20.21 -44.07
N LEU A 576 3.69 20.24 -44.10
CA LEU A 576 4.52 20.89 -43.07
C LEU A 576 4.34 22.40 -43.07
N SER A 577 4.21 23.00 -44.25
CA SER A 577 3.93 24.42 -44.43
C SER A 577 2.56 24.88 -43.93
N ARG A 578 1.66 23.97 -43.53
CA ARG A 578 0.35 24.29 -42.96
C ARG A 578 0.28 24.10 -41.45
N GLU A 579 1.38 23.68 -40.82
CA GLU A 579 1.46 23.49 -39.37
C GLU A 579 1.42 24.82 -38.61
N SER A 580 0.65 24.83 -37.52
CA SER A 580 0.40 25.99 -36.67
C SER A 580 0.77 25.64 -35.22
N PRO A 581 1.42 26.54 -34.46
CA PRO A 581 1.75 27.92 -34.78
C PRO A 581 2.99 28.06 -35.68
N TYR A 582 3.14 29.22 -36.34
CA TYR A 582 4.31 29.53 -37.16
C TYR A 582 5.59 29.52 -36.29
N PRO A 583 6.68 28.85 -36.72
CA PRO A 583 7.83 28.57 -35.85
C PRO A 583 8.42 29.81 -35.17
N ARG A 584 8.78 29.66 -33.89
CA ARG A 584 9.36 30.72 -33.02
C ARG A 584 8.47 31.96 -32.84
N THR A 585 7.18 31.87 -33.20
CA THR A 585 6.18 32.91 -32.98
C THR A 585 4.92 32.34 -32.33
N LYS A 586 4.00 33.22 -31.91
CA LYS A 586 2.67 32.83 -31.41
C LYS A 586 1.58 32.92 -32.49
N ILE A 587 1.97 33.20 -33.74
CA ILE A 587 1.03 33.48 -34.82
C ILE A 587 0.49 32.15 -35.35
N GLN A 588 -0.83 32.02 -35.35
CA GLN A 588 -1.50 30.84 -35.88
C GLN A 588 -1.73 30.99 -37.37
N ARG A 589 -1.53 29.91 -38.12
CA ARG A 589 -1.92 29.86 -39.53
C ARG A 589 -3.44 29.71 -39.64
N PHE A 590 -4.00 30.27 -40.69
CA PHE A 590 -5.37 30.00 -41.09
C PHE A 590 -5.47 28.53 -41.53
N PRO A 591 -6.45 27.75 -41.03
CA PRO A 591 -6.54 26.33 -41.33
C PRO A 591 -6.89 26.13 -42.81
N VAL A 592 -6.00 25.48 -43.57
CA VAL A 592 -6.20 25.17 -44.99
C VAL A 592 -6.46 23.67 -45.17
N PRO A 593 -7.71 23.23 -45.41
CA PRO A 593 -8.00 21.85 -45.76
C PRO A 593 -7.40 21.46 -47.11
N ASP A 594 -7.07 20.18 -47.30
CA ASP A 594 -6.42 19.66 -48.52
C ASP A 594 -7.12 20.07 -49.82
N LYS A 595 -8.46 20.10 -49.81
CA LYS A 595 -9.28 20.54 -50.94
C LYS A 595 -8.98 21.97 -51.42
N TYR A 596 -8.62 22.86 -50.50
CA TYR A 596 -8.42 24.28 -50.77
C TYR A 596 -6.95 24.68 -50.85
N VAL A 597 -6.03 23.71 -50.80
CA VAL A 597 -4.59 23.96 -50.99
C VAL A 597 -4.31 24.51 -52.40
N PRO A 598 -4.79 23.90 -53.51
CA PRO A 598 -4.47 24.40 -54.85
C PRO A 598 -5.11 25.77 -55.10
N TRP A 599 -4.34 26.72 -55.66
CA TRP A 599 -4.81 28.07 -55.93
C TRP A 599 -5.95 28.12 -56.95
N GLU A 600 -6.05 27.11 -57.82
CA GLU A 600 -7.08 26.92 -58.83
C GLU A 600 -8.47 26.75 -58.21
N VAL A 601 -8.54 26.21 -56.99
CA VAL A 601 -9.78 26.09 -56.25
C VAL A 601 -10.13 27.46 -55.66
N MET A 602 -11.24 28.02 -56.11
CA MET A 602 -11.75 29.30 -55.60
C MET A 602 -12.16 29.13 -54.13
N TRP A 603 -11.64 30.01 -53.27
CA TRP A 603 -12.00 30.07 -51.87
C TRP A 603 -12.28 31.51 -51.45
N LEU A 604 -13.55 31.87 -51.39
CA LEU A 604 -14.00 33.25 -51.19
C LEU A 604 -13.72 33.80 -49.78
N HIS A 605 -13.61 32.92 -48.78
CA HIS A 605 -13.49 33.28 -47.36
C HIS A 605 -12.08 33.01 -46.81
N TYR A 606 -11.07 33.00 -47.70
CA TYR A 606 -9.69 32.75 -47.30
C TYR A 606 -9.03 34.04 -46.82
N GLU A 607 -8.95 34.21 -45.49
CA GLU A 607 -8.36 35.39 -44.84
C GLU A 607 -7.16 34.99 -43.96
N PRO A 608 -5.98 34.75 -44.54
CA PRO A 608 -4.80 34.33 -43.79
C PRO A 608 -4.22 35.44 -42.93
N ASN A 609 -3.72 35.07 -41.74
CA ASN A 609 -2.99 35.99 -40.88
C ASN A 609 -1.71 36.49 -41.57
N THR A 610 -1.34 37.76 -41.35
CA THR A 610 -0.15 38.37 -41.94
C THR A 610 1.05 38.33 -40.99
N TYR A 611 2.21 37.90 -41.48
CA TYR A 611 3.46 37.95 -40.72
C TYR A 611 4.69 38.10 -41.63
N THR A 612 5.55 39.04 -41.28
CA THR A 612 6.87 39.27 -41.88
C THR A 612 7.85 39.67 -40.76
N MET A 613 9.02 39.03 -40.72
CA MET A 613 10.10 39.35 -39.79
C MET A 613 10.88 40.59 -40.27
N SER A 614 11.17 41.51 -39.35
CA SER A 614 11.92 42.74 -39.63
C SER A 614 13.38 42.44 -40.00
N LYS A 615 13.95 43.24 -40.90
CA LYS A 615 15.35 43.13 -41.32
C LYS A 615 16.34 43.29 -40.17
N SER A 616 16.02 44.09 -39.16
CA SER A 616 16.81 44.27 -37.94
C SER A 616 17.04 42.98 -37.15
N ASP A 617 16.12 42.03 -37.27
CA ASP A 617 16.07 40.84 -36.43
C ASP A 617 16.89 39.67 -37.01
N PHE A 618 17.36 39.81 -38.25
CA PHE A 618 18.26 38.86 -38.90
C PHE A 618 19.72 39.07 -38.45
N MET A 619 20.55 38.03 -38.55
CA MET A 619 21.99 38.11 -38.25
C MET A 619 22.66 39.17 -39.13
N SER A 620 23.59 39.95 -38.57
CA SER A 620 24.24 41.11 -39.22
C SER A 620 24.76 40.82 -40.64
N PHE A 621 25.35 39.65 -40.87
CA PHE A 621 25.86 39.26 -42.20
C PHE A 621 24.77 38.96 -43.24
N LEU A 622 23.56 38.58 -42.79
CA LEU A 622 22.40 38.32 -43.66
C LEU A 622 21.57 39.56 -43.94
N GLN A 623 21.62 40.58 -43.07
CA GLN A 623 20.74 41.76 -43.17
C GLN A 623 20.77 42.42 -44.55
N GLN A 624 21.93 42.49 -45.21
CA GLN A 624 22.06 43.07 -46.56
C GLN A 624 21.30 42.29 -47.66
N TYR A 625 21.05 41.00 -47.45
CA TYR A 625 20.39 40.11 -48.41
C TYR A 625 18.89 39.93 -48.13
N VAL A 626 18.37 40.52 -47.05
CA VAL A 626 16.98 40.41 -46.61
C VAL A 626 16.13 41.50 -47.27
N ASP A 627 14.97 41.11 -47.79
CA ASP A 627 13.99 42.00 -48.42
C ASP A 627 13.25 42.83 -47.37
N GLU A 628 12.85 44.04 -47.73
CA GLU A 628 12.05 44.90 -46.86
C GLU A 628 10.60 44.38 -46.77
N ASP A 629 9.89 44.79 -45.71
CA ASP A 629 8.49 44.40 -45.50
C ASP A 629 7.52 45.28 -46.31
N ILE A 630 7.22 44.82 -47.54
CA ILE A 630 6.32 45.51 -48.46
C ILE A 630 4.91 45.68 -47.87
N LEU A 631 4.41 44.69 -47.11
CA LEU A 631 3.05 44.73 -46.57
C LEU A 631 2.91 45.82 -45.50
N MET A 632 3.89 45.94 -44.61
CA MET A 632 3.91 47.00 -43.59
C MET A 632 4.06 48.40 -44.20
N MET A 633 4.91 48.55 -45.22
CA MET A 633 5.10 49.82 -45.93
C MET A 633 3.81 50.28 -46.64
N LYS A 634 3.11 49.36 -47.32
CA LYS A 634 1.80 49.63 -47.93
C LYS A 634 0.74 50.02 -46.89
N GLN A 635 0.70 49.36 -45.73
CA GLN A 635 -0.24 49.68 -44.65
C GLN A 635 0.01 51.05 -43.99
N ARG A 636 1.27 51.49 -43.91
CA ARG A 636 1.63 52.81 -43.37
C ARG A 636 1.34 54.00 -44.30
N GLY A 637 0.82 53.74 -45.51
CA GLY A 637 0.49 54.79 -46.47
C GLY A 637 1.72 55.49 -47.06
N VAL A 638 2.87 54.81 -47.07
CA VAL A 638 4.10 55.32 -47.70
C VAL A 638 3.85 55.53 -49.20
N ASN A 639 4.39 56.61 -49.77
CA ASN A 639 4.24 56.91 -51.20
C ASN A 639 4.72 55.73 -52.06
N LYS A 640 4.01 55.44 -53.16
CA LYS A 640 4.33 54.29 -54.05
C LYS A 640 5.77 54.30 -54.56
N ASP A 641 6.38 55.47 -54.68
CA ASP A 641 7.75 55.65 -55.18
C ASP A 641 8.84 55.26 -54.15
N GLU A 642 8.50 55.18 -52.86
CA GLU A 642 9.42 54.77 -51.78
C GLU A 642 9.37 53.26 -51.49
N ILE A 643 8.43 52.53 -52.09
CA ILE A 643 8.29 51.08 -51.91
C ILE A 643 9.26 50.36 -52.86
N PRO A 644 10.10 49.43 -52.39
CA PRO A 644 11.03 48.71 -53.25
C PRO A 644 10.27 47.83 -54.25
N VAL A 645 10.54 48.03 -55.54
CA VAL A 645 10.00 47.22 -56.64
C VAL A 645 10.98 46.10 -56.97
N TYR A 646 10.55 44.86 -56.82
CA TYR A 646 11.37 43.68 -57.13
C TYR A 646 11.03 43.11 -58.51
N LEU A 647 12.05 42.69 -59.25
CA LEU A 647 11.91 41.95 -60.51
C LEU A 647 11.66 40.47 -60.21
N TRP A 648 10.43 40.02 -60.46
CA TRP A 648 10.00 38.64 -60.21
C TRP A 648 10.38 37.69 -61.35
N ASN A 649 10.62 36.41 -61.06
CA ASN A 649 11.01 35.38 -62.04
C ASN A 649 12.30 35.71 -62.83
N MET A 650 13.15 36.58 -62.30
CA MET A 650 14.40 37.01 -62.93
C MET A 650 15.54 37.02 -61.91
N GLU A 651 16.76 37.06 -62.43
CA GLU A 651 17.95 37.34 -61.63
C GLU A 651 18.27 38.84 -61.78
N SER A 652 18.53 39.51 -60.67
CA SER A 652 18.80 40.94 -60.65
C SER A 652 19.92 41.26 -59.68
N THR A 653 20.74 42.25 -60.01
CA THR A 653 21.71 42.84 -59.09
C THR A 653 21.24 44.25 -58.75
N ASP A 654 20.99 44.52 -57.47
CA ASP A 654 20.53 45.85 -57.03
C ASP A 654 21.62 46.91 -57.24
N SER A 655 21.26 48.20 -57.19
CA SER A 655 22.19 49.34 -57.27
C SER A 655 23.29 49.31 -56.20
N ASN A 656 23.07 48.59 -55.09
CA ASN A 656 24.05 48.35 -54.02
C ASN A 656 24.97 47.14 -54.29
N GLY A 657 24.94 46.55 -55.49
CA GLY A 657 25.79 45.41 -55.88
C GLY A 657 25.35 44.06 -55.30
N VAL A 658 24.14 43.96 -54.75
CA VAL A 658 23.64 42.73 -54.12
C VAL A 658 22.94 41.86 -55.16
N TYR A 659 23.46 40.66 -55.41
CA TYR A 659 22.87 39.66 -56.29
C TYR A 659 21.62 39.00 -55.66
N ARG A 660 20.55 38.92 -56.45
CA ARG A 660 19.28 38.31 -56.04
C ARG A 660 18.73 37.42 -57.14
N ASN A 661 18.68 36.12 -56.87
CA ASN A 661 17.99 35.14 -57.69
C ASN A 661 16.56 34.96 -57.21
N ARG A 662 15.59 35.19 -58.10
CA ARG A 662 14.15 34.96 -57.88
C ARG A 662 13.54 34.04 -58.93
N LYS A 663 14.32 33.26 -59.66
CA LYS A 663 13.81 32.21 -60.55
C LYS A 663 13.56 30.94 -59.75
N SER A 664 12.43 30.27 -59.93
CA SER A 664 12.19 28.98 -59.27
C SER A 664 13.10 27.89 -59.84
N TRP A 665 13.63 27.02 -58.98
CA TRP A 665 14.32 25.77 -59.28
C TRP A 665 13.36 24.60 -59.50
N ILE A 666 12.05 24.82 -59.36
CA ILE A 666 11.04 23.79 -59.60
C ILE A 666 10.93 23.56 -61.10
N ILE A 667 10.91 22.29 -61.50
CA ILE A 667 10.76 21.87 -62.89
C ILE A 667 9.31 21.45 -63.09
N ASP A 668 8.63 22.06 -64.07
CA ASP A 668 7.26 21.69 -64.46
C ASP A 668 7.28 20.40 -65.30
N SER A 669 6.11 19.78 -65.45
CA SER A 669 5.78 18.61 -66.29
C SER A 669 6.38 18.59 -67.71
N ARG A 670 6.81 19.75 -68.22
CA ARG A 670 7.47 19.91 -69.54
C ARG A 670 8.99 20.05 -69.47
N ALA A 671 9.61 19.72 -68.33
CA ALA A 671 11.03 19.89 -68.06
C ALA A 671 11.55 21.35 -68.17
N GLN A 672 10.67 22.34 -67.99
CA GLN A 672 11.02 23.77 -67.98
C GLN A 672 10.97 24.34 -66.55
N LEU A 673 11.75 25.38 -66.29
CA LEU A 673 11.74 26.10 -65.02
C LEU A 673 10.38 26.75 -64.79
N LEU A 674 9.82 26.53 -63.59
CA LEU A 674 8.51 27.03 -63.22
C LEU A 674 8.53 28.56 -63.12
N THR A 675 7.59 29.21 -63.80
CA THR A 675 7.31 30.64 -63.62
C THR A 675 6.15 30.77 -62.64
N TYR A 676 6.41 31.26 -61.42
CA TYR A 676 5.37 31.42 -60.41
C TYR A 676 4.49 32.65 -60.72
N ARG A 677 3.23 32.59 -60.29
CA ARG A 677 2.24 33.64 -60.53
C ARG A 677 2.24 34.68 -59.41
N LEU A 678 1.90 35.92 -59.72
CA LEU A 678 1.72 36.98 -58.71
C LEU A 678 0.26 37.05 -58.24
N ASP A 679 0.05 37.49 -57.01
CA ASP A 679 -1.25 37.82 -56.42
C ASP A 679 -1.71 39.24 -56.80
N LEU A 680 -2.93 39.64 -56.39
CA LEU A 680 -3.52 40.96 -56.67
C LEU A 680 -2.67 42.15 -56.16
N ASP A 681 -1.82 41.93 -55.15
CA ASP A 681 -0.91 42.94 -54.58
C ASP A 681 0.50 42.93 -55.22
N ASP A 682 0.68 42.28 -56.37
CA ASP A 682 1.97 42.06 -57.06
C ASP A 682 3.02 41.30 -56.23
N LEU A 683 2.56 40.43 -55.33
CA LEU A 683 3.42 39.56 -54.51
C LEU A 683 3.42 38.11 -55.04
N PRO A 684 4.53 37.36 -54.89
CA PRO A 684 4.72 36.06 -55.54
C PRO A 684 3.99 34.91 -54.84
N ARG A 685 3.06 34.22 -55.51
CA ARG A 685 2.29 33.12 -54.91
C ARG A 685 3.07 31.81 -54.88
N ASN A 686 3.01 31.14 -53.73
CA ASN A 686 3.60 29.82 -53.52
C ASN A 686 3.04 28.78 -54.52
N PRO A 687 3.90 28.12 -55.31
CA PRO A 687 3.46 27.24 -56.39
C PRO A 687 2.76 25.96 -55.92
N MET A 688 3.00 25.52 -54.67
CA MET A 688 2.40 24.30 -54.12
C MET A 688 1.04 24.51 -53.46
N GLY A 689 0.60 25.76 -53.30
CA GLY A 689 -0.73 26.10 -52.79
C GLY A 689 -0.73 27.03 -51.58
N ARG A 690 -1.93 27.18 -51.01
CA ARG A 690 -2.22 27.97 -49.81
C ARG A 690 -1.64 27.31 -48.57
N THR A 691 -0.93 28.10 -47.77
CA THR A 691 -0.28 27.68 -46.52
C THR A 691 -0.99 28.20 -45.27
N GLY A 692 -1.91 29.16 -45.41
CA GLY A 692 -2.62 29.78 -44.29
C GLY A 692 -1.91 30.98 -43.65
N LEU A 693 -0.81 31.47 -44.23
CA LEU A 693 -0.09 32.64 -43.72
C LEU A 693 0.34 33.54 -44.87
N ARG A 694 -0.01 34.83 -44.80
CA ARG A 694 0.37 35.85 -45.78
C ARG A 694 1.59 36.62 -45.28
N GLY A 695 2.47 37.03 -46.19
CA GLY A 695 3.70 37.75 -45.83
C GLY A 695 4.96 36.90 -46.04
N LYS A 696 6.13 37.49 -45.78
CA LYS A 696 7.43 36.82 -46.01
C LYS A 696 7.75 35.79 -44.91
N GLY A 697 7.08 35.89 -43.77
CA GLY A 697 7.42 35.14 -42.57
C GLY A 697 8.85 35.46 -42.12
N ALA A 698 9.58 34.42 -41.72
CA ALA A 698 10.96 34.51 -41.25
C ALA A 698 12.00 34.20 -42.36
N LEU A 699 11.58 34.15 -43.63
CA LEU A 699 12.48 33.92 -44.76
C LEU A 699 13.16 35.24 -45.19
N PRO A 700 14.42 35.19 -45.69
CA PRO A 700 15.13 36.39 -46.12
C PRO A 700 14.45 37.14 -47.28
N ARG A 701 13.97 36.42 -48.30
CA ARG A 701 13.43 36.98 -49.55
C ARG A 701 11.95 36.66 -49.76
N TRP A 702 11.26 37.52 -50.50
CA TRP A 702 9.93 37.20 -51.06
C TRP A 702 10.07 36.21 -52.23
N GLY A 703 9.15 35.26 -52.34
CA GLY A 703 9.17 34.21 -53.35
C GLY A 703 10.13 33.06 -53.02
N PRO A 704 10.86 32.51 -54.00
CA PRO A 704 11.74 31.37 -53.77
C PRO A 704 12.98 31.75 -52.96
N ASN A 705 13.27 30.96 -51.94
CA ASN A 705 14.46 31.04 -51.11
C ASN A 705 15.30 29.79 -51.36
N HIS A 706 16.32 29.95 -52.19
CA HIS A 706 17.21 28.88 -52.61
C HIS A 706 18.15 28.46 -51.48
N ASN A 707 18.15 27.16 -51.17
CA ASN A 707 19.05 26.54 -50.22
C ASN A 707 19.84 25.42 -50.89
N VAL A 708 21.13 25.31 -50.59
CA VAL A 708 21.94 24.17 -51.03
C VAL A 708 22.38 23.40 -49.80
N PHE A 709 22.09 22.11 -49.75
CA PHE A 709 22.49 21.22 -48.66
C PHE A 709 23.32 20.05 -49.19
N ALA A 710 24.31 19.64 -48.41
CA ALA A 710 25.12 18.45 -48.67
C ALA A 710 24.99 17.45 -47.51
N VAL A 711 24.46 16.27 -47.81
CA VAL A 711 24.45 15.13 -46.90
C VAL A 711 25.75 14.35 -47.11
N ILE A 712 26.67 14.48 -46.17
CA ILE A 712 27.97 13.80 -46.22
C ILE A 712 27.92 12.62 -45.26
N THR A 713 28.15 11.41 -45.77
CA THR A 713 27.98 10.16 -45.03
C THR A 713 29.21 9.25 -45.16
N ARG A 714 29.44 8.40 -44.16
CA ARG A 714 30.46 7.34 -44.19
C ARG A 714 30.10 6.18 -43.27
N TRP A 715 30.65 5.01 -43.53
CA TRP A 715 30.56 3.86 -42.63
C TRP A 715 31.64 3.90 -41.54
N GLN A 716 31.24 3.62 -40.29
CA GLN A 716 32.13 3.49 -39.15
C GLN A 716 32.15 2.03 -38.66
N ARG A 717 33.33 1.43 -38.64
CA ARG A 717 33.54 0.09 -38.05
C ARG A 717 33.45 0.14 -36.53
N ARG A 718 32.70 -0.79 -35.96
CA ARG A 718 32.48 -0.89 -34.52
C ARG A 718 33.78 -1.15 -33.76
N THR A 719 34.10 -0.29 -32.79
CA THR A 719 35.16 -0.55 -31.79
C THR A 719 34.50 -1.04 -30.50
N SER A 720 35.18 -1.87 -29.71
CA SER A 720 34.59 -2.63 -28.57
C SER A 720 34.00 -1.80 -27.41
N LYS A 721 33.95 -0.47 -27.53
CA LYS A 721 33.48 0.46 -26.47
C LYS A 721 32.18 1.21 -26.77
N SER A 722 31.53 1.03 -27.93
CA SER A 722 30.24 1.70 -28.22
C SER A 722 29.02 0.83 -27.90
N SER A 723 28.16 1.34 -27.01
CA SER A 723 26.91 0.72 -26.53
C SER A 723 25.67 1.09 -27.38
N GLU A 724 25.87 1.63 -28.58
CA GLU A 724 24.79 2.09 -29.46
C GLU A 724 24.41 1.02 -30.50
N HIS A 725 23.11 0.89 -30.76
CA HIS A 725 22.54 -0.07 -31.71
C HIS A 725 22.41 0.53 -33.12
N SER A 726 22.72 -0.26 -34.14
CA SER A 726 22.57 0.12 -35.55
C SER A 726 21.10 0.15 -35.97
N LEU A 727 20.64 1.24 -36.59
CA LEU A 727 19.30 1.33 -37.20
C LEU A 727 19.09 0.35 -38.36
N PHE A 728 20.16 -0.01 -39.08
CA PHE A 728 20.10 -0.86 -40.29
C PHE A 728 20.37 -2.35 -40.03
N GLY A 729 20.49 -2.77 -38.77
CA GLY A 729 20.78 -4.18 -38.43
C GLY A 729 22.14 -4.72 -38.90
N THR A 730 23.00 -3.88 -39.47
CA THR A 730 24.36 -4.22 -39.92
C THR A 730 25.40 -4.00 -38.81
N SER A 731 26.57 -4.66 -38.92
CA SER A 731 27.65 -4.52 -37.93
C SER A 731 28.30 -3.12 -37.90
N ASP A 732 28.13 -2.34 -38.97
CA ASP A 732 28.76 -1.04 -39.18
C ASP A 732 27.75 0.09 -38.96
N LEU A 733 28.18 1.16 -38.27
CA LEU A 733 27.34 2.32 -37.95
C LEU A 733 27.47 3.37 -39.06
N LEU A 734 26.36 3.93 -39.54
CA LEU A 734 26.38 5.02 -40.50
C LEU A 734 26.59 6.35 -39.77
N GLU A 735 27.64 7.09 -40.10
CA GLU A 735 27.86 8.44 -39.62
C GLU A 735 27.53 9.46 -40.72
N PHE A 736 27.00 10.61 -40.32
CA PHE A 736 26.82 11.76 -41.19
C PHE A 736 27.44 13.02 -40.57
N VAL A 737 27.72 14.02 -41.40
CA VAL A 737 28.26 15.30 -40.95
C VAL A 737 27.11 16.21 -40.49
N GLU A 738 27.16 16.65 -39.23
CA GLU A 738 26.24 17.66 -38.71
C GLU A 738 26.95 19.01 -38.50
N THR A 739 26.17 20.07 -38.66
CA THR A 739 26.55 21.44 -38.29
C THR A 739 25.68 21.91 -37.13
N PHE A 740 26.22 22.76 -36.26
CA PHE A 740 25.44 23.36 -35.17
C PHE A 740 25.65 24.87 -35.09
N TYR A 741 24.57 25.60 -34.79
CA TYR A 741 24.61 27.05 -34.63
C TYR A 741 24.85 27.47 -33.17
N MET A 742 25.19 28.75 -32.95
CA MET A 742 25.69 29.45 -31.74
C MET A 742 25.15 29.01 -30.35
N SER A 743 24.05 28.25 -30.24
CA SER A 743 23.47 27.75 -28.98
C SER A 743 23.77 26.27 -28.65
N LYS A 744 24.58 25.54 -29.44
CA LYS A 744 24.91 24.10 -29.27
C LYS A 744 23.70 23.14 -29.19
N LYS A 745 22.46 23.62 -29.31
CA LYS A 745 21.24 22.81 -29.15
C LYS A 745 20.57 22.42 -30.47
N ASP A 746 20.65 23.28 -31.49
CA ASP A 746 20.01 23.05 -32.79
C ASP A 746 21.04 22.50 -33.79
N ILE A 747 20.72 21.37 -34.43
CA ILE A 747 21.55 20.71 -35.45
C ILE A 747 20.98 20.95 -36.85
N SER A 748 21.84 21.02 -37.86
CA SER A 748 21.46 21.22 -39.26
C SER A 748 22.40 20.48 -40.22
N LEU A 749 21.91 20.21 -41.42
CA LEU A 749 22.75 19.71 -42.51
C LEU A 749 23.76 20.79 -42.97
N PRO A 750 24.98 20.41 -43.41
CA PRO A 750 25.93 21.32 -44.03
C PRO A 750 25.34 22.06 -45.22
N GLY A 751 25.36 23.39 -45.17
CA GLY A 751 24.79 24.25 -46.21
C GLY A 751 23.84 25.30 -45.64
N GLY A 752 22.93 25.79 -46.48
CA GLY A 752 21.98 26.83 -46.10
C GLY A 752 21.56 27.72 -47.28
N PHE A 753 21.13 28.94 -46.94
CA PHE A 753 20.61 29.93 -47.90
C PHE A 753 21.67 30.41 -48.88
N ALA A 754 21.41 30.34 -50.18
CA ALA A 754 22.29 30.82 -51.24
C ALA A 754 22.16 32.34 -51.41
N TRP A 755 23.00 33.10 -50.69
CA TRP A 755 22.98 34.56 -50.71
C TRP A 755 23.80 35.19 -51.85
N SER A 756 24.77 34.48 -52.42
CA SER A 756 25.64 34.96 -53.51
C SER A 756 25.30 34.32 -54.86
N GLU A 757 25.91 34.82 -55.93
CA GLU A 757 25.81 34.25 -57.29
C GLU A 757 26.36 32.81 -57.34
N ASN A 758 27.41 32.53 -56.57
CA ASN A 758 27.97 31.19 -56.42
C ASN A 758 27.24 30.42 -55.32
N HIS A 759 26.18 29.69 -55.67
CA HIS A 759 25.34 28.97 -54.70
C HIS A 759 26.12 27.96 -53.82
N TYR A 760 27.23 27.40 -54.32
CA TYR A 760 28.08 26.44 -53.59
C TYR A 760 28.97 27.07 -52.52
N GLN A 761 29.14 28.40 -52.53
CA GLN A 761 29.91 29.12 -51.52
C GLN A 761 29.35 28.90 -50.10
N VAL A 762 28.06 28.61 -49.99
CA VAL A 762 27.41 28.33 -48.70
C VAL A 762 27.97 27.06 -48.07
N ILE A 763 28.10 25.97 -48.85
CA ILE A 763 28.73 24.72 -48.39
C ILE A 763 30.21 24.97 -48.15
N GLN A 764 30.88 25.71 -49.03
CA GLN A 764 32.29 26.07 -48.87
C GLN A 764 32.56 26.76 -47.53
N SER A 765 31.66 27.66 -47.10
CA SER A 765 31.76 28.42 -45.86
C SER A 765 31.74 27.54 -44.59
N VAL A 766 31.32 26.28 -44.69
CA VAL A 766 31.29 25.32 -43.58
C VAL A 766 32.69 24.71 -43.33
N PHE A 767 33.58 24.72 -44.33
CA PHE A 767 34.90 24.09 -44.27
C PHE A 767 36.04 25.13 -44.18
N ARG A 768 37.16 24.74 -43.55
CA ARG A 768 38.42 25.48 -43.52
C ARG A 768 39.15 25.21 -44.83
N MET A 769 39.37 26.25 -45.63
CA MET A 769 40.11 26.16 -46.88
C MET A 769 41.59 26.45 -46.62
N THR A 770 42.48 25.64 -47.21
CA THR A 770 43.93 25.85 -47.22
C THR A 770 44.39 26.74 -48.38
N ASP A 771 43.62 26.79 -49.47
CA ASP A 771 43.93 27.52 -50.70
C ASP A 771 42.80 28.53 -51.05
N GLU A 772 43.13 29.62 -51.75
CA GLU A 772 42.21 30.72 -52.11
C GLU A 772 41.16 30.36 -53.19
N SER A 773 40.99 29.08 -53.55
CA SER A 773 40.07 28.65 -54.60
C SER A 773 38.60 28.81 -54.18
N THR A 774 37.81 29.59 -54.90
CA THR A 774 36.35 29.70 -54.76
C THR A 774 35.65 28.64 -55.61
N TRP A 775 34.60 28.01 -55.08
CA TRP A 775 33.80 27.06 -55.86
C TRP A 775 32.83 27.82 -56.76
N ILE A 776 33.00 27.68 -58.09
CA ILE A 776 32.14 28.33 -59.09
C ILE A 776 31.15 27.31 -59.66
N THR A 777 31.62 26.08 -59.91
CA THR A 777 30.81 24.99 -60.47
C THR A 777 30.58 23.86 -59.47
N ALA A 778 29.59 23.00 -59.77
CA ALA A 778 29.35 21.78 -58.99
C ALA A 778 30.57 20.84 -59.02
N ASP A 779 31.30 20.81 -60.13
CA ASP A 779 32.48 19.96 -60.30
C ASP A 779 33.62 20.38 -59.37
N ASP A 780 33.81 21.67 -59.12
CA ASP A 780 34.83 22.18 -58.17
C ASP A 780 34.56 21.66 -56.75
N MET A 781 33.29 21.66 -56.34
CA MET A 781 32.86 21.10 -55.05
C MET A 781 33.13 19.60 -55.00
N ILE A 782 32.75 18.86 -56.05
CA ILE A 782 32.95 17.40 -56.11
C ILE A 782 34.45 17.06 -56.06
N GLN A 783 35.28 17.81 -56.78
CA GLN A 783 36.73 17.65 -56.77
C GLN A 783 37.33 17.85 -55.39
N PHE A 784 36.90 18.88 -54.66
CA PHE A 784 37.34 19.11 -53.28
C PHE A 784 37.04 17.91 -52.36
N PHE A 785 35.82 17.37 -52.42
CA PHE A 785 35.45 16.21 -51.62
C PHE A 785 36.22 14.95 -52.07
N LYS A 786 36.44 14.78 -53.38
CA LYS A 786 37.21 13.69 -53.95
C LYS A 786 38.68 13.70 -53.49
N GLN A 787 39.32 14.87 -53.35
CA GLN A 787 40.69 15.01 -52.84
C GLN A 787 40.87 14.48 -51.40
N HIS A 788 39.80 14.43 -50.61
CA HIS A 788 39.84 13.97 -49.22
C HIS A 788 39.51 12.47 -49.06
N ALA A 789 39.21 11.77 -50.15
CA ALA A 789 39.03 10.33 -50.19
C ALA A 789 40.39 9.60 -50.30
N THR A 790 40.56 8.49 -49.59
CA THR A 790 41.75 7.61 -49.76
C THR A 790 41.42 6.43 -50.67
N ALA A 791 42.31 6.14 -51.62
CA ALA A 791 42.18 4.99 -52.52
C ALA A 791 42.59 3.69 -51.80
N THR A 792 41.81 2.62 -51.98
CA THR A 792 42.03 1.30 -51.34
C THR A 792 43.23 0.55 -51.93
N THR A 793 43.55 0.81 -53.20
CA THR A 793 44.70 0.33 -53.95
C THR A 793 45.35 1.55 -54.60
N GLY A 794 46.69 1.64 -54.69
CA GLY A 794 47.43 2.83 -55.17
C GLY A 794 47.23 3.25 -56.64
N SER A 795 46.07 2.99 -57.24
CA SER A 795 45.57 3.44 -58.53
C SER A 795 44.37 4.38 -58.36
N ASP A 796 43.91 5.02 -59.45
CA ASP A 796 42.83 6.01 -59.47
C ASP A 796 41.59 5.62 -58.64
N LEU A 797 41.02 6.60 -57.93
CA LEU A 797 39.80 6.47 -57.10
C LEU A 797 38.62 5.92 -57.92
N SER A 798 38.06 4.79 -57.49
CA SER A 798 36.89 4.18 -58.14
C SER A 798 35.57 4.79 -57.63
N GLU A 799 34.48 4.67 -58.41
CA GLU A 799 33.12 5.01 -57.94
C GLU A 799 32.68 4.19 -56.71
N LYS A 800 33.37 3.08 -56.41
CA LYS A 800 33.15 2.29 -55.20
C LYS A 800 33.78 2.89 -53.96
N ASP A 801 34.80 3.76 -54.07
CA ASP A 801 35.46 4.37 -52.92
C ASP A 801 34.79 5.70 -52.51
N PHE A 802 34.36 6.49 -53.49
CA PHE A 802 33.73 7.81 -53.31
C PHE A 802 32.56 8.00 -54.28
N LYS A 803 31.40 8.40 -53.75
CA LYS A 803 30.18 8.65 -54.52
C LYS A 803 29.66 10.06 -54.26
N SER A 804 29.33 10.78 -55.32
CA SER A 804 28.66 12.09 -55.25
C SER A 804 27.50 12.11 -56.23
N VAL A 805 26.28 12.39 -55.75
CA VAL A 805 25.06 12.43 -56.58
C VAL A 805 24.18 13.59 -56.15
N LYS A 806 23.61 14.33 -57.12
CA LYS A 806 22.51 15.26 -56.88
C LYS A 806 21.20 14.48 -56.79
N ILE A 807 20.59 14.45 -55.61
CA ILE A 807 19.40 13.62 -55.34
C ILE A 807 18.13 14.35 -55.72
N TYR A 808 18.02 15.61 -55.32
CA TYR A 808 16.78 16.37 -55.43
C TYR A 808 17.07 17.84 -55.72
N CYS A 809 16.29 18.43 -56.61
CA CYS A 809 16.26 19.87 -56.84
C CYS A 809 14.82 20.31 -57.07
N GLY A 810 14.27 21.13 -56.17
CA GLY A 810 12.87 21.53 -56.25
C GLY A 810 12.31 22.11 -54.95
N TYR A 811 10.99 22.07 -54.81
CA TYR A 811 10.27 22.61 -53.66
C TYR A 811 10.60 21.83 -52.39
N MET A 812 10.86 22.52 -51.30
CA MET A 812 11.07 21.92 -49.98
C MET A 812 9.90 22.29 -49.08
N ASP A 813 9.09 21.30 -48.66
CA ASP A 813 8.03 21.55 -47.70
C ASP A 813 8.64 21.81 -46.32
N ASP A 814 8.44 23.02 -45.81
CA ASP A 814 9.08 23.52 -44.59
C ASP A 814 8.09 24.41 -43.83
N GLN A 815 8.14 24.33 -42.50
CA GLN A 815 7.26 25.10 -41.63
C GLN A 815 7.41 26.62 -41.78
N LEU A 816 8.50 27.11 -42.38
CA LEU A 816 8.72 28.53 -42.66
C LEU A 816 8.06 29.01 -43.97
N ASN A 817 7.54 28.10 -44.80
CA ASN A 817 6.90 28.49 -46.06
C ASN A 817 5.58 29.22 -45.80
N THR A 818 5.32 30.27 -46.55
CA THR A 818 4.10 31.08 -46.50
C THR A 818 3.42 31.08 -47.87
N ASP A 819 2.32 31.84 -47.99
CA ASP A 819 1.66 32.05 -49.27
C ASP A 819 2.54 32.83 -50.24
N GLN A 820 3.49 33.63 -49.73
CA GLN A 820 4.30 34.57 -50.51
C GLN A 820 5.82 34.33 -50.47
N ALA A 821 6.30 33.35 -49.70
CA ALA A 821 7.71 32.99 -49.63
C ALA A 821 7.86 31.50 -49.32
N TRP A 822 8.74 30.79 -50.03
CA TRP A 822 8.96 29.36 -49.83
C TRP A 822 10.41 28.97 -50.03
N LYS A 823 10.79 27.81 -49.53
CA LYS A 823 12.12 27.23 -49.73
C LYS A 823 12.15 26.34 -50.95
N GLU A 824 13.23 26.47 -51.70
CA GLU A 824 13.61 25.55 -52.75
C GLU A 824 15.01 25.05 -52.44
N VAL A 825 15.25 23.77 -52.71
CA VAL A 825 16.45 23.11 -52.25
C VAL A 825 17.13 22.37 -53.38
N GLU A 826 18.45 22.44 -53.40
CA GLU A 826 19.32 21.53 -54.13
C GLU A 826 20.06 20.64 -53.13
N LEU A 827 19.82 19.33 -53.20
CA LEU A 827 20.34 18.33 -52.29
C LEU A 827 21.43 17.49 -52.97
N TRP A 828 22.63 17.55 -52.40
CA TRP A 828 23.76 16.72 -52.77
C TRP A 828 24.00 15.64 -51.74
N HIS A 829 24.29 14.42 -52.19
CA HIS A 829 24.70 13.32 -51.33
C HIS A 829 26.10 12.87 -51.68
N ILE A 830 26.98 12.95 -50.69
CA ILE A 830 28.38 12.59 -50.78
C ILE A 830 28.64 11.45 -49.81
N HIS A 831 29.09 10.31 -50.31
CA HIS A 831 29.29 9.12 -49.53
C HIS A 831 30.73 8.60 -49.68
N TYR A 832 31.36 8.31 -48.54
CA TYR A 832 32.68 7.71 -48.48
C TYR A 832 32.58 6.27 -47.95
N ASN A 833 33.07 5.32 -48.75
CA ASN A 833 33.18 3.92 -48.34
C ASN A 833 34.49 3.62 -47.61
N THR A 834 35.52 4.46 -47.81
CA THR A 834 36.87 4.29 -47.24
C THR A 834 37.20 5.38 -46.21
N TYR A 835 38.40 5.31 -45.62
CA TYR A 835 38.84 6.30 -44.63
C TYR A 835 38.98 7.70 -45.26
N THR A 836 38.49 8.71 -44.55
CA THR A 836 38.44 10.10 -45.05
C THR A 836 39.31 11.02 -44.21
N SER A 837 40.09 11.89 -44.83
CA SER A 837 40.86 12.94 -44.14
C SER A 837 40.09 14.25 -43.97
N ILE A 838 38.84 14.31 -44.43
CA ILE A 838 38.01 15.53 -44.46
C ILE A 838 37.80 16.20 -43.11
N PHE A 839 37.88 15.46 -42.01
CA PHE A 839 37.75 16.03 -40.66
C PHE A 839 38.79 17.13 -40.37
N ARG A 840 39.93 17.14 -41.08
CA ARG A 840 40.95 18.20 -40.97
C ARG A 840 40.45 19.55 -41.51
N ALA A 841 39.54 19.51 -42.48
CA ALA A 841 38.92 20.68 -43.09
C ALA A 841 37.68 21.16 -42.31
N PHE A 842 37.27 20.50 -41.23
CA PHE A 842 36.08 20.94 -40.47
C PHE A 842 36.36 22.22 -39.67
N LYS A 843 35.41 23.17 -39.72
CA LYS A 843 35.35 24.27 -38.75
C LYS A 843 34.89 23.75 -37.39
N SER A 844 35.05 24.56 -36.34
CA SER A 844 34.72 24.15 -34.96
C SER A 844 33.24 23.82 -34.73
N ASN A 845 32.35 24.22 -35.66
CA ASN A 845 30.92 23.98 -35.63
C ASN A 845 30.46 22.77 -36.48
N VAL A 846 31.40 21.93 -36.92
CA VAL A 846 31.15 20.78 -37.80
C VAL A 846 31.73 19.52 -37.19
N LYS A 847 30.96 18.44 -37.14
CA LYS A 847 31.45 17.15 -36.61
C LYS A 847 30.72 15.96 -37.23
N TRP A 848 31.36 14.80 -37.14
CA TRP A 848 30.71 13.52 -37.42
C TRP A 848 29.74 13.16 -36.29
N ARG A 849 28.59 12.61 -36.67
CA ARG A 849 27.61 12.05 -35.74
C ARG A 849 27.06 10.74 -36.29
N VAL A 850 26.89 9.78 -35.39
CA VAL A 850 26.21 8.51 -35.69
C VAL A 850 24.74 8.78 -35.99
N LEU A 851 24.22 8.20 -37.06
CA LEU A 851 22.81 8.28 -37.39
C LEU A 851 22.00 7.41 -36.42
N SER A 852 21.20 8.07 -35.59
CA SER A 852 20.34 7.48 -34.57
C SER A 852 18.95 8.14 -34.60
N GLU A 853 17.94 7.51 -33.99
CA GLU A 853 16.54 8.00 -34.06
C GLU A 853 16.37 9.43 -33.50
N ASP A 854 17.18 9.81 -32.52
CA ASP A 854 17.17 11.15 -31.91
C ASP A 854 17.58 12.26 -32.89
N VAL A 855 18.30 11.93 -33.97
CA VAL A 855 18.69 12.87 -35.02
C VAL A 855 17.47 13.37 -35.78
N PHE A 856 16.53 12.49 -36.10
CA PHE A 856 15.32 12.84 -36.86
C PHE A 856 14.37 13.76 -36.07
N ILE A 857 14.46 13.73 -34.73
CA ILE A 857 13.70 14.62 -33.84
C ILE A 857 14.35 16.00 -33.72
N ARG A 858 15.70 16.07 -33.80
CA ARG A 858 16.46 17.32 -33.59
C ARG A 858 16.73 18.10 -34.87
N LEU A 859 16.74 17.44 -36.03
CA LEU A 859 16.81 18.12 -37.32
C LEU A 859 15.49 18.85 -37.63
N PRO A 860 15.53 20.00 -38.32
CA PRO A 860 14.33 20.62 -38.85
C PRO A 860 13.57 19.63 -39.75
N TYR A 861 12.25 19.52 -39.58
CA TYR A 861 11.41 18.52 -40.27
C TYR A 861 11.63 18.47 -41.80
N GLY A 862 11.77 19.63 -42.45
CA GLY A 862 12.06 19.67 -43.88
C GLY A 862 13.46 19.14 -44.25
N GLN A 863 14.46 19.24 -43.37
CA GLN A 863 15.78 18.63 -43.59
C GLN A 863 15.77 17.13 -43.26
N THR A 864 14.90 16.69 -42.34
CA THR A 864 14.69 15.28 -42.02
C THR A 864 14.25 14.48 -43.25
N THR A 865 13.31 15.00 -44.04
CA THR A 865 12.89 14.34 -45.29
C THR A 865 14.03 14.23 -46.29
N LEU A 866 14.83 15.29 -46.45
CA LEU A 866 16.02 15.27 -47.33
C LEU A 866 17.08 14.25 -46.87
N LEU A 867 17.30 14.11 -45.56
CA LEU A 867 18.20 13.10 -45.01
C LEU A 867 17.67 11.69 -45.26
N GLN A 868 16.36 11.47 -45.11
CA GLN A 868 15.72 10.18 -45.41
C GLN A 868 15.85 9.82 -46.89
N ASP A 869 15.62 10.77 -47.80
CA ASP A 869 15.79 10.55 -49.23
C ASP A 869 17.25 10.21 -49.57
N ALA A 870 18.22 10.88 -48.94
CA ALA A 870 19.63 10.53 -49.08
C ALA A 870 19.94 9.10 -48.60
N ILE A 871 19.39 8.69 -47.46
CA ILE A 871 19.57 7.33 -46.93
C ILE A 871 18.93 6.28 -47.84
N ARG A 872 17.72 6.52 -48.36
CA ARG A 872 17.05 5.59 -49.29
C ARG A 872 17.88 5.31 -50.53
N THR A 873 18.64 6.30 -51.02
CA THR A 873 19.56 6.08 -52.15
C THR A 873 20.78 5.20 -51.82
N LEU A 874 21.07 4.98 -50.53
CA LEU A 874 22.04 3.98 -50.07
C LEU A 874 21.38 2.59 -50.00
N GLU A 875 20.17 2.48 -49.44
CA GLU A 875 19.45 1.20 -49.27
C GLU A 875 19.06 0.55 -50.60
N ALA A 876 18.47 1.32 -51.53
CA ALA A 876 17.98 0.80 -52.81
C ALA A 876 19.07 0.21 -53.73
N LYS A 877 20.35 0.39 -53.38
CA LYS A 877 21.48 -0.20 -54.11
C LYS A 877 22.16 -1.38 -53.37
N ASN A 878 21.98 -1.51 -52.05
CA ASN A 878 22.48 -2.67 -51.31
C ASN A 878 21.64 -3.95 -51.57
N GLU A 879 20.42 -3.82 -52.09
CA GLU A 879 19.59 -4.98 -52.50
C GLU A 879 19.95 -5.55 -53.89
N PHE A 880 20.91 -4.94 -54.61
CA PHE A 880 21.34 -5.36 -55.96
C PHE A 880 22.85 -5.73 -56.07
N GLU A 881 23.61 -5.69 -54.97
CA GLU A 881 24.92 -6.35 -54.85
C GLU A 881 24.78 -7.63 -54.02
#